data_AF-A0A974UB51-F1
#
_entry.id   AF-A0A974UB51-F1
#
_cell.length_a   1.000
_cell.length_b   1.000
_cell.length_c   1.000
_cell.angle_alpha   90.00
_cell.angle_beta   90.00
_cell.angle_gamma   90.00
#
_symmetry.space_group_name_H-M   'P 1'
#
loop_
_entity.id
_entity.type
_entity.pdbx_description
1 polymer ?
#
loop_
_entity_poly.entity_id
_entity_poly.type
_entity_poly.pdbx_seq_one_letter_code
_entity_poly.pdbx_strand_id
1 'polypeptide(L)'
;MSDQTLVNRANALLQSDQLRPKAKAFLLLKLCQVHTLLASEHADVYWQQLQPLQKHLGNEDQALLQELRSSVEEEEDPTKGFAGEKIAEIKAKLAEPGLTEAALREFLDAMAKTVEKRFWPGGKQAVWVYLVQVWKTIDRSQALGLTSKLSRPKRQLQVRQMNQESPLSVEEWQRLAEENSQKEAIRIIAAILDDPKVKLTVPDEYIVPVVSSLSLNILDTSKLGSTLDQINKFLVMAFTEDTVSQIFDALGGAASTFANSTALNNQWPEKFRAVLNLVILGVKLGVITNDNVSSFVQNLPKYMVDFGYVTCYALISDGEDLQSNMAEAMKVVSKAEQAEAWFLVIATQRGYGGQAYVLAKDSPRKQQLVPRICRAWLSNYPEAAAKGIDPEDVKDDFVAQTLMKTDKKERVAFLREITQEGSQSLPGGMWVSEAQVEEKKGFWDSLFSSGATLDEIIEEYLKRNPLYVSYRPITPVDQQFKEFLRFNGHGEYNYRELDPITLESLILWAEDHPQEVEQQLALMWRSIEPDNNILKVNFLRNAIFERCTTVFAADPNSFNTGFVKWLKEKLVDSSLIWQAGKTQYTVHYPETALATMCLRGAIATQNLSPSRRDKLVEIALTQHPSVDNLGELGAQLYNTGKTLLDIEIPWKTKSEIADGWQMGIVKNAIPEILQEVAQSKVSGE
;
A
#
# COMPACT_ATOMS: atom_id res chain seq x y z
N MET A 1 -2.20 -0.13 38.85
CA MET A 1 -3.20 0.46 37.93
C MET A 1 -4.09 -0.68 37.49
N SER A 2 -5.41 -0.57 37.68
CA SER A 2 -6.34 -1.71 37.50
C SER A 2 -6.30 -2.24 36.07
N ASP A 3 -6.25 -3.56 35.93
CA ASP A 3 -6.37 -4.30 34.66
C ASP A 3 -7.78 -4.13 34.06
N GLN A 4 -8.08 -2.93 33.57
CA GLN A 4 -9.25 -2.70 32.76
C GLN A 4 -8.90 -3.01 31.32
N THR A 5 -9.58 -4.00 30.75
CA THR A 5 -9.37 -4.40 29.35
C THR A 5 -9.65 -3.25 28.38
N LEU A 6 -9.09 -3.29 27.17
CA LEU A 6 -9.19 -2.18 26.22
C LEU A 6 -10.65 -2.00 25.75
N VAL A 7 -11.39 -3.11 25.61
CA VAL A 7 -12.84 -3.09 25.33
C VAL A 7 -13.61 -2.40 26.46
N ASN A 8 -13.28 -2.67 27.72
CA ASN A 8 -13.92 -2.02 28.87
C ASN A 8 -13.64 -0.52 28.91
N ARG A 9 -12.43 -0.09 28.52
CA ARG A 9 -12.08 1.32 28.41
C ARG A 9 -12.81 2.00 27.24
N ALA A 10 -12.92 1.33 26.09
CA ALA A 10 -13.70 1.81 24.96
C ALA A 10 -15.17 1.99 25.34
N ASN A 11 -15.77 1.00 26.02
CA ASN A 11 -17.15 1.07 26.51
C ASN A 11 -17.34 2.19 27.54
N ALA A 12 -16.41 2.37 28.48
CA ALA A 12 -16.47 3.48 29.43
C ALA A 12 -16.45 4.85 28.72
N LEU A 13 -15.61 5.02 27.70
CA LEU A 13 -15.58 6.24 26.89
C LEU A 13 -16.89 6.46 26.11
N LEU A 14 -17.47 5.40 25.53
CA LEU A 14 -18.77 5.46 24.86
C LEU A 14 -19.91 5.87 25.81
N GLN A 15 -19.85 5.50 27.09
CA GLN A 15 -20.84 5.92 28.09
C GLN A 15 -20.55 7.32 28.67
N SER A 16 -19.37 7.89 28.42
CA SER A 16 -18.98 9.22 28.88
C SER A 16 -19.31 10.32 27.85
N ASP A 17 -19.28 11.57 28.32
CA ASP A 17 -19.34 12.78 27.48
C ASP A 17 -17.94 13.26 27.00
N GLN A 18 -16.88 12.51 27.34
CA GLN A 18 -15.51 12.91 26.99
C GLN A 18 -15.21 12.73 25.50
N LEU A 19 -15.86 11.75 24.86
CA LEU A 19 -15.68 11.45 23.44
C LEU A 19 -16.64 12.29 22.60
N ARG A 20 -16.08 13.10 21.70
CA ARG A 20 -16.86 13.94 20.77
C ARG A 20 -17.68 13.09 19.81
N PRO A 21 -18.82 13.62 19.31
CA PRO A 21 -19.78 12.85 18.51
C PRO A 21 -19.18 12.11 17.30
N LYS A 22 -18.20 12.73 16.63
CA LYS A 22 -17.55 12.15 15.44
C LYS A 22 -16.74 10.89 15.78
N ALA A 23 -15.86 10.97 16.77
CA ALA A 23 -15.05 9.84 17.23
C ALA A 23 -15.94 8.74 17.85
N LYS A 24 -17.00 9.14 18.58
CA LYS A 24 -18.00 8.23 19.15
C LYS A 24 -18.75 7.44 18.09
N ALA A 25 -19.23 8.10 17.03
CA ALA A 25 -19.91 7.44 15.92
C ALA A 25 -19.00 6.42 15.22
N PHE A 26 -17.73 6.79 14.96
CA PHE A 26 -16.77 5.90 14.30
C PHE A 26 -16.44 4.66 15.13
N LEU A 27 -16.19 4.82 16.44
CA LEU A 27 -15.95 3.70 17.33
C LEU A 27 -17.14 2.72 17.37
N LEU A 28 -18.37 3.25 17.48
CA LEU A 28 -19.60 2.46 17.44
C LEU A 28 -19.77 1.72 16.11
N LEU A 29 -19.48 2.36 14.98
CA LEU A 29 -19.53 1.74 13.66
C LEU A 29 -18.59 0.53 13.57
N LYS A 30 -17.34 0.67 14.04
CA LYS A 30 -16.34 -0.41 13.99
C LYS A 30 -16.67 -1.55 14.94
N LEU A 31 -17.16 -1.25 16.14
CA LEU A 31 -17.66 -2.27 17.07
C LEU A 31 -18.87 -3.01 16.50
N CYS A 32 -19.83 -2.27 15.92
CA CYS A 32 -20.97 -2.87 15.23
C CYS A 32 -20.50 -3.82 14.11
N GLN A 33 -19.58 -3.37 13.25
CA GLN A 33 -19.06 -4.16 12.14
C GLN A 33 -18.48 -5.50 12.58
N VAL A 34 -17.62 -5.49 13.60
CA VAL A 34 -16.99 -6.71 14.10
C VAL A 34 -18.00 -7.61 14.80
N HIS A 35 -18.93 -7.05 15.57
CA HIS A 35 -19.96 -7.86 16.22
C HIS A 35 -21.01 -8.40 15.23
N THR A 36 -21.31 -7.73 14.12
CA THR A 36 -22.18 -8.28 13.05
C THR A 36 -21.55 -9.54 12.42
N LEU A 37 -20.22 -9.61 12.35
CA LEU A 37 -19.49 -10.78 11.85
C LEU A 37 -19.31 -11.87 12.93
N LEU A 38 -19.16 -11.50 14.20
CA LEU A 38 -18.75 -12.43 15.27
C LEU A 38 -19.86 -12.80 16.27
N ALA A 39 -20.78 -11.91 16.62
CA ALA A 39 -21.83 -12.11 17.62
C ALA A 39 -22.98 -11.08 17.45
N SER A 40 -24.06 -11.48 16.77
CA SER A 40 -25.16 -10.58 16.37
C SER A 40 -25.82 -9.84 17.55
N GLU A 41 -25.95 -10.46 18.72
CA GLU A 41 -26.63 -9.86 19.89
C GLU A 41 -25.93 -8.60 20.41
N HIS A 42 -24.60 -8.53 20.29
CA HIS A 42 -23.82 -7.35 20.71
C HIS A 42 -23.83 -6.27 19.62
N ALA A 43 -24.01 -6.66 18.36
CA ALA A 43 -24.09 -5.72 17.24
C ALA A 43 -25.29 -4.78 17.40
N ASP A 44 -26.44 -5.31 17.84
CA ASP A 44 -27.66 -4.53 18.04
C ASP A 44 -27.49 -3.42 19.10
N VAL A 45 -26.76 -3.70 20.18
CA VAL A 45 -26.49 -2.72 21.25
C VAL A 45 -25.66 -1.55 20.74
N TYR A 46 -24.64 -1.82 19.91
CA TYR A 46 -23.83 -0.77 19.29
C TYR A 46 -24.59 -0.05 18.17
N TRP A 47 -25.42 -0.77 17.43
CA TRP A 47 -26.26 -0.21 16.37
C TRP A 47 -27.25 0.82 16.91
N GLN A 48 -27.95 0.50 18.00
CA GLN A 48 -28.90 1.42 18.65
C GLN A 48 -28.21 2.71 19.13
N GLN A 49 -26.98 2.61 19.64
CA GLN A 49 -26.19 3.77 20.03
C GLN A 49 -25.66 4.58 18.82
N LEU A 50 -25.40 3.91 17.69
CA LEU A 50 -24.91 4.54 16.47
C LEU A 50 -26.00 5.35 15.75
N GLN A 51 -27.25 4.86 15.73
CA GLN A 51 -28.39 5.50 15.05
C GLN A 51 -28.51 7.02 15.26
N PRO A 52 -28.51 7.56 16.50
CA PRO A 52 -28.59 9.02 16.71
C PRO A 52 -27.33 9.79 16.25
N LEU A 53 -26.22 9.09 16.04
CA LEU A 53 -24.91 9.66 15.72
C LEU A 53 -24.49 9.49 14.25
N GLN A 54 -25.27 8.79 13.41
CA GLN A 54 -24.94 8.48 12.01
C GLN A 54 -24.58 9.73 11.18
N LYS A 55 -25.20 10.88 11.47
CA LYS A 55 -24.92 12.16 10.79
C LYS A 55 -23.48 12.67 11.00
N HIS A 56 -22.77 12.14 11.99
CA HIS A 56 -21.39 12.52 12.31
C HIS A 56 -20.35 11.62 11.64
N LEU A 57 -20.76 10.56 10.93
CA LEU A 57 -19.85 9.70 10.17
C LEU A 57 -19.37 10.38 8.88
N GLY A 58 -18.09 10.21 8.55
CA GLY A 58 -17.50 10.72 7.31
C GLY A 58 -17.97 9.96 6.07
N ASN A 59 -17.72 10.51 4.87
CA ASN A 59 -18.17 9.89 3.60
C ASN A 59 -17.65 8.46 3.40
N GLU A 60 -16.41 8.17 3.80
CA GLU A 60 -15.82 6.82 3.71
C GLU A 60 -16.56 5.83 4.62
N ASP A 61 -17.00 6.29 5.79
CA ASP A 61 -17.75 5.50 6.75
C ASP A 61 -19.22 5.34 6.37
N GLN A 62 -19.77 6.21 5.51
CA GLN A 62 -21.14 6.09 5.01
C GLN A 62 -21.32 4.83 4.15
N ALA A 63 -20.32 4.43 3.35
CA ALA A 63 -20.40 3.20 2.56
C ALA A 63 -20.49 1.97 3.48
N LEU A 64 -19.65 1.93 4.52
CA LEU A 64 -19.69 0.90 5.57
C LEU A 64 -21.01 0.94 6.35
N LEU A 65 -21.51 2.13 6.66
CA LEU A 65 -22.81 2.31 7.29
C LEU A 65 -23.93 1.76 6.40
N GLN A 66 -23.91 1.98 5.08
CA GLN A 66 -24.92 1.44 4.17
C GLN A 66 -24.82 -0.09 4.04
N GLU A 67 -23.61 -0.65 4.02
CA GLU A 67 -23.41 -2.10 4.07
C GLU A 67 -24.00 -2.68 5.37
N LEU A 68 -23.65 -2.10 6.52
CA LEU A 68 -24.22 -2.46 7.81
C LEU A 68 -25.73 -2.25 7.85
N ARG A 69 -26.24 -1.14 7.33
CA ARG A 69 -27.66 -0.83 7.26
C ARG A 69 -28.41 -1.84 6.39
N SER A 70 -27.88 -2.23 5.24
CA SER A 70 -28.50 -3.29 4.42
C SER A 70 -28.45 -4.66 5.09
N SER A 71 -27.50 -4.85 6.02
CA SER A 71 -27.34 -6.07 6.80
C SER A 71 -28.18 -6.09 8.08
N VAL A 72 -28.48 -4.92 8.68
CA VAL A 72 -29.12 -4.74 9.99
C VAL A 72 -30.53 -4.10 9.91
N GLU A 73 -30.80 -3.21 8.93
CA GLU A 73 -32.07 -2.46 8.79
C GLU A 73 -33.00 -2.89 7.62
N GLU A 74 -32.62 -3.79 6.69
CA GLU A 74 -33.60 -4.36 5.74
C GLU A 74 -34.57 -5.38 6.39
N GLU A 75 -34.89 -5.13 7.65
CA GLU A 75 -35.95 -5.76 8.42
C GLU A 75 -37.10 -4.75 8.53
N GLU A 76 -38.13 -4.87 7.68
CA GLU A 76 -39.49 -4.67 8.24
C GLU A 76 -39.54 -5.62 9.43
N ASP A 77 -39.73 -5.09 10.65
CA ASP A 77 -39.78 -5.82 11.91
C ASP A 77 -40.15 -7.29 11.65
N PRO A 78 -39.18 -8.23 11.69
CA PRO A 78 -39.37 -9.59 11.20
C PRO A 78 -40.33 -10.36 12.11
N THR A 79 -40.89 -9.69 13.12
CA THR A 79 -41.91 -10.17 14.05
C THR A 79 -43.32 -9.67 13.71
N LYS A 80 -43.49 -8.79 12.71
CA LYS A 80 -44.80 -8.22 12.32
C LYS A 80 -45.16 -8.49 10.87
N GLY A 81 -46.46 -8.69 10.62
CA GLY A 81 -47.00 -9.01 9.31
C GLY A 81 -46.66 -10.43 8.84
N PHE A 82 -46.88 -10.70 7.55
CA PHE A 82 -46.76 -12.04 6.98
C PHE A 82 -45.33 -12.61 7.04
N ALA A 83 -44.29 -11.78 6.94
CA ALA A 83 -42.91 -12.23 7.10
C ALA A 83 -42.67 -12.79 8.51
N GLY A 84 -43.17 -12.08 9.54
CA GLY A 84 -43.12 -12.57 10.92
C GLY A 84 -44.01 -13.79 11.17
N GLU A 85 -45.19 -13.88 10.55
CA GLU A 85 -46.00 -15.11 10.60
C GLU A 85 -45.24 -16.31 10.03
N LYS A 86 -44.58 -16.15 8.87
CA LYS A 86 -43.83 -17.26 8.24
C LYS A 86 -42.55 -17.61 8.96
N ILE A 87 -41.81 -16.63 9.47
CA ILE A 87 -40.64 -16.89 10.32
C ILE A 87 -41.08 -17.58 11.62
N ALA A 88 -42.18 -17.14 12.24
CA ALA A 88 -42.75 -17.79 13.41
C ALA A 88 -43.22 -19.22 13.13
N GLU A 89 -43.83 -19.47 11.95
CA GLU A 89 -44.21 -20.82 11.52
C GLU A 89 -43.00 -21.73 11.35
N ILE A 90 -41.90 -21.23 10.76
CA ILE A 90 -40.63 -21.97 10.68
C ILE A 90 -40.04 -22.22 12.06
N LYS A 91 -40.04 -21.22 12.96
CA LYS A 91 -39.56 -21.37 14.36
C LYS A 91 -40.39 -22.40 15.14
N ALA A 92 -41.72 -22.34 15.01
CA ALA A 92 -42.63 -23.28 15.66
C ALA A 92 -42.36 -24.70 15.17
N LYS A 93 -42.13 -24.88 13.86
CA LYS A 93 -41.78 -26.18 13.30
C LYS A 93 -40.47 -26.71 13.88
N LEU A 94 -39.42 -25.88 13.93
CA LEU A 94 -38.11 -26.25 14.49
C LEU A 94 -38.17 -26.62 15.98
N ALA A 95 -39.16 -26.10 16.72
CA ALA A 95 -39.37 -26.40 18.13
C ALA A 95 -40.21 -27.68 18.38
N GLU A 96 -40.71 -28.36 17.34
CA GLU A 96 -41.51 -29.58 17.50
C GLU A 96 -40.66 -30.75 18.03
N PRO A 97 -41.03 -31.35 19.18
CA PRO A 97 -40.29 -32.48 19.73
C PRO A 97 -40.44 -33.72 18.84
N GLY A 98 -39.32 -34.35 18.48
CA GLY A 98 -39.29 -35.54 17.62
C GLY A 98 -39.41 -35.25 16.13
N LEU A 99 -39.23 -34.00 15.70
CA LEU A 99 -39.17 -33.63 14.29
C LEU A 99 -38.05 -34.39 13.57
N THR A 100 -38.41 -35.14 12.52
CA THR A 100 -37.44 -35.83 11.67
C THR A 100 -36.88 -34.87 10.62
N GLU A 101 -35.63 -35.09 10.19
CA GLU A 101 -35.01 -34.28 9.13
C GLU A 101 -35.84 -34.31 7.83
N ALA A 102 -36.39 -35.47 7.47
CA ALA A 102 -37.24 -35.60 6.28
C ALA A 102 -38.52 -34.74 6.36
N ALA A 103 -39.18 -34.71 7.52
CA ALA A 103 -40.36 -33.87 7.74
C ALA A 103 -40.02 -32.37 7.74
N LEU A 104 -38.83 -32.00 8.24
CA LEU A 104 -38.33 -30.63 8.18
C LEU A 104 -38.03 -30.21 6.74
N ARG A 105 -37.35 -31.06 5.95
CA ARG A 105 -37.07 -30.80 4.52
C ARG A 105 -38.36 -30.58 3.72
N GLU A 106 -39.35 -31.45 3.87
CA GLU A 106 -40.64 -31.33 3.18
C GLU A 106 -41.36 -30.01 3.54
N PHE A 107 -41.37 -29.65 4.83
CA PHE A 107 -41.94 -28.39 5.30
C PHE A 107 -41.22 -27.17 4.72
N LEU A 108 -39.88 -27.16 4.74
CA LEU A 108 -39.09 -26.04 4.23
C LEU A 108 -39.27 -25.86 2.70
N ASP A 109 -39.37 -26.95 1.94
CA ASP A 109 -39.66 -26.89 0.50
C ASP A 109 -41.07 -26.37 0.21
N ALA A 110 -42.07 -26.80 0.98
CA ALA A 110 -43.43 -26.28 0.88
C ALA A 110 -43.47 -24.79 1.22
N MET A 111 -42.69 -24.36 2.22
CA MET A 111 -42.56 -22.96 2.61
C MET A 111 -41.91 -22.13 1.50
N ALA A 112 -40.80 -22.59 0.92
CA ALA A 112 -40.13 -21.94 -0.20
C ALA A 112 -41.08 -21.74 -1.39
N LYS A 113 -41.83 -22.78 -1.79
CA LYS A 113 -42.84 -22.69 -2.87
C LYS A 113 -43.95 -21.68 -2.57
N THR A 114 -44.38 -21.60 -1.31
CA THR A 114 -45.40 -20.64 -0.85
C THR A 114 -44.90 -19.20 -0.96
N VAL A 115 -43.66 -18.96 -0.52
CA VAL A 115 -43.00 -17.66 -0.60
C VAL A 115 -42.80 -17.26 -2.06
N GLU A 116 -42.41 -18.20 -2.94
CA GLU A 116 -42.16 -17.95 -4.36
C GLU A 116 -43.41 -17.52 -5.14
N LYS A 117 -44.50 -18.28 -5.07
CA LYS A 117 -45.71 -18.11 -5.89
C LYS A 117 -46.46 -16.80 -5.69
N ARG A 118 -46.31 -16.18 -4.53
CA ARG A 118 -47.16 -15.07 -4.12
C ARG A 118 -46.39 -13.74 -4.30
N PHE A 119 -47.03 -12.81 -5.01
CA PHE A 119 -46.49 -11.47 -5.29
C PHE A 119 -46.77 -10.57 -4.08
N TRP A 120 -45.72 -9.93 -3.55
CA TRP A 120 -45.82 -9.11 -2.34
C TRP A 120 -44.94 -7.88 -2.44
N PRO A 121 -45.42 -6.71 -1.96
CA PRO A 121 -44.68 -5.45 -2.05
C PRO A 121 -43.50 -5.33 -1.05
N GLY A 122 -43.36 -6.21 -0.04
CA GLY A 122 -42.32 -6.15 0.99
C GLY A 122 -42.09 -7.48 1.76
N GLY A 123 -41.07 -7.57 2.61
CA GLY A 123 -40.82 -8.66 3.56
C GLY A 123 -40.34 -10.03 3.02
N LYS A 124 -40.52 -10.31 1.72
CA LYS A 124 -40.15 -11.59 1.08
C LYS A 124 -38.66 -11.94 1.24
N GLN A 125 -37.78 -10.94 1.23
CA GLN A 125 -36.34 -11.14 1.42
C GLN A 125 -35.99 -11.65 2.83
N ALA A 126 -36.67 -11.18 3.88
CA ALA A 126 -36.41 -11.63 5.25
C ALA A 126 -36.77 -13.12 5.43
N VAL A 127 -37.89 -13.56 4.86
CA VAL A 127 -38.28 -14.97 4.87
C VAL A 127 -37.27 -15.82 4.10
N TRP A 128 -36.76 -15.35 2.96
CA TRP A 128 -35.71 -16.05 2.21
C TRP A 128 -34.39 -16.14 2.97
N VAL A 129 -33.96 -15.06 3.64
CA VAL A 129 -32.75 -15.09 4.49
C VAL A 129 -32.93 -16.11 5.62
N TYR A 130 -34.07 -16.12 6.29
CA TYR A 130 -34.35 -17.07 7.37
C TYR A 130 -34.39 -18.52 6.85
N LEU A 131 -35.01 -18.76 5.70
CA LEU A 131 -34.99 -20.07 5.04
C LEU A 131 -33.55 -20.52 4.70
N VAL A 132 -32.71 -19.61 4.20
CA VAL A 132 -31.29 -19.90 3.93
C VAL A 132 -30.55 -20.26 5.22
N GLN A 133 -30.76 -19.52 6.31
CA GLN A 133 -30.13 -19.81 7.61
C GLN A 133 -30.54 -21.16 8.18
N VAL A 134 -31.83 -21.52 8.07
CA VAL A 134 -32.32 -22.82 8.54
C VAL A 134 -31.79 -23.95 7.65
N TRP A 135 -31.87 -23.81 6.33
CA TRP A 135 -31.32 -24.79 5.39
C TRP A 135 -29.82 -24.98 5.58
N LYS A 136 -29.05 -23.92 5.88
CA LYS A 136 -27.61 -24.00 6.14
C LYS A 136 -27.25 -25.06 7.20
N THR A 137 -28.11 -25.22 8.22
CA THR A 137 -27.88 -26.17 9.32
C THR A 137 -28.19 -27.63 8.97
N ILE A 138 -28.87 -27.86 7.84
CA ILE A 138 -29.36 -29.18 7.42
C ILE A 138 -28.69 -29.63 6.13
N ASP A 139 -28.70 -28.75 5.13
CA ASP A 139 -28.19 -28.98 3.77
C ASP A 139 -27.69 -27.65 3.20
N ARG A 140 -26.38 -27.45 3.33
CA ARG A 140 -25.72 -26.23 2.92
C ARG A 140 -25.76 -26.01 1.40
N SER A 141 -25.77 -27.08 0.61
CA SER A 141 -25.91 -27.00 -0.85
C SER A 141 -27.30 -26.45 -1.25
N GLN A 142 -28.37 -26.92 -0.60
CA GLN A 142 -29.70 -26.37 -0.80
C GLN A 142 -29.80 -24.91 -0.32
N ALA A 143 -29.16 -24.57 0.80
CA ALA A 143 -29.09 -23.19 1.29
C ALA A 143 -28.45 -22.25 0.27
N LEU A 144 -27.35 -22.66 -0.38
CA LEU A 144 -26.67 -21.91 -1.43
C LEU A 144 -27.58 -21.71 -2.65
N GLY A 145 -28.32 -22.74 -3.07
CA GLY A 145 -29.26 -22.62 -4.19
C GLY A 145 -30.38 -21.59 -3.93
N LEU A 146 -30.85 -21.51 -2.69
CA LEU A 146 -31.86 -20.51 -2.30
C LEU A 146 -31.34 -19.06 -2.30
N THR A 147 -30.02 -18.85 -2.27
CA THR A 147 -29.46 -17.49 -2.34
C THR A 147 -29.72 -16.78 -3.68
N SER A 148 -30.12 -17.52 -4.73
CA SER A 148 -30.61 -16.96 -6.00
C SER A 148 -31.86 -16.08 -5.83
N LYS A 149 -32.65 -16.35 -4.79
CA LYS A 149 -33.85 -15.56 -4.45
C LYS A 149 -33.53 -14.30 -3.64
N LEU A 150 -32.28 -14.15 -3.18
CA LEU A 150 -31.82 -12.98 -2.44
C LEU A 150 -31.36 -11.86 -3.36
N SER A 151 -31.46 -10.62 -2.87
CA SER A 151 -30.78 -9.48 -3.47
C SER A 151 -29.26 -9.70 -3.46
N ARG A 152 -28.56 -9.04 -4.38
CA ARG A 152 -27.10 -9.22 -4.56
C ARG A 152 -26.30 -8.98 -3.27
N PRO A 153 -26.51 -7.90 -2.49
CA PRO A 153 -25.78 -7.68 -1.24
C PRO A 153 -26.06 -8.78 -0.20
N LYS A 154 -27.32 -9.18 -0.03
CA LYS A 154 -27.72 -10.24 0.91
C LYS A 154 -27.15 -11.60 0.54
N ARG A 155 -27.17 -11.94 -0.75
CA ARG A 155 -26.52 -13.15 -1.28
C ARG A 155 -25.03 -13.17 -0.94
N GLN A 156 -24.31 -12.10 -1.26
CA GLN A 156 -22.89 -11.99 -0.97
C GLN A 156 -22.60 -12.11 0.53
N LEU A 157 -23.40 -11.46 1.39
CA LEU A 157 -23.27 -11.57 2.84
C LEU A 157 -23.49 -13.00 3.35
N GLN A 158 -24.58 -13.66 2.94
CA GLN A 158 -24.89 -15.02 3.38
C GLN A 158 -23.83 -16.02 2.93
N VAL A 159 -23.37 -15.94 1.68
CA VAL A 159 -22.31 -16.83 1.17
C VAL A 159 -20.97 -16.59 1.87
N ARG A 160 -20.61 -15.32 2.15
CA ARG A 160 -19.42 -14.98 2.95
C ARG A 160 -19.51 -15.56 4.36
N GLN A 161 -20.64 -15.40 5.05
CA GLN A 161 -20.87 -15.97 6.39
C GLN A 161 -20.72 -17.50 6.39
N MET A 162 -21.36 -18.18 5.43
CA MET A 162 -21.22 -19.64 5.28
C MET A 162 -19.76 -20.05 5.08
N ASN A 163 -19.01 -19.32 4.26
CA ASN A 163 -17.59 -19.61 3.99
C ASN A 163 -16.68 -19.34 5.20
N GLN A 164 -17.00 -18.34 6.04
CA GLN A 164 -16.26 -18.04 7.27
C GLN A 164 -16.45 -19.12 8.35
N GLU A 165 -17.66 -19.69 8.45
CA GLU A 165 -17.95 -20.80 9.36
C GLU A 165 -17.18 -22.07 8.95
N SER A 166 -17.24 -22.42 7.66
CA SER A 166 -16.45 -23.48 7.06
C SER A 166 -16.23 -23.17 5.58
N PRO A 167 -15.05 -23.40 4.98
CA PRO A 167 -14.85 -23.18 3.54
C PRO A 167 -15.91 -23.91 2.70
N LEU A 168 -16.36 -23.27 1.61
CA LEU A 168 -17.28 -23.88 0.64
C LEU A 168 -16.56 -24.99 -0.15
N SER A 169 -17.18 -26.15 -0.31
CA SER A 169 -16.65 -27.25 -1.14
C SER A 169 -16.73 -26.93 -2.64
N VAL A 170 -16.09 -27.76 -3.46
CA VAL A 170 -16.14 -27.61 -4.93
C VAL A 170 -17.57 -27.75 -5.45
N GLU A 171 -18.31 -28.72 -4.95
CA GLU A 171 -19.72 -28.98 -5.31
C GLU A 171 -20.64 -27.84 -4.86
N GLU A 172 -20.34 -27.24 -3.71
CA GLU A 172 -21.07 -26.08 -3.19
C GLU A 172 -20.85 -24.84 -4.07
N TRP A 173 -19.63 -24.62 -4.58
CA TRP A 173 -19.36 -23.57 -5.57
C TRP A 173 -20.08 -23.81 -6.90
N GLN A 174 -20.08 -25.05 -7.39
CA GLN A 174 -20.81 -25.42 -8.60
C GLN A 174 -22.31 -25.15 -8.44
N ARG A 175 -22.90 -25.60 -7.33
CA ARG A 175 -24.32 -25.34 -7.01
C ARG A 175 -24.64 -23.85 -6.97
N LEU A 176 -23.77 -23.04 -6.35
CA LEU A 176 -23.93 -21.58 -6.32
C LEU A 176 -23.93 -21.01 -7.75
N ALA A 177 -23.01 -21.45 -8.59
CA ALA A 177 -22.86 -20.96 -9.95
C ALA A 177 -24.01 -21.38 -10.88
N GLU A 178 -24.53 -22.61 -10.75
CA GLU A 178 -25.71 -23.08 -11.48
C GLU A 178 -26.93 -22.19 -11.19
N GLU A 179 -27.12 -21.80 -9.93
CA GLU A 179 -28.31 -21.07 -9.49
C GLU A 179 -28.16 -19.54 -9.63
N ASN A 180 -26.94 -19.01 -9.65
CA ASN A 180 -26.66 -17.56 -9.63
C ASN A 180 -25.84 -17.02 -10.79
N SER A 181 -25.31 -17.89 -11.67
CA SER A 181 -24.27 -17.67 -12.68
C SER A 181 -22.82 -17.73 -12.15
N GLN A 182 -21.93 -18.25 -13.02
CA GLN A 182 -20.48 -18.24 -12.84
C GLN A 182 -19.92 -16.83 -12.56
N LYS A 183 -20.46 -15.80 -13.23
CA LYS A 183 -20.02 -14.41 -13.02
C LYS A 183 -20.27 -13.92 -11.60
N GLU A 184 -21.39 -14.32 -10.99
CA GLU A 184 -21.69 -13.93 -9.62
C GLU A 184 -20.83 -14.71 -8.62
N ALA A 185 -20.57 -15.99 -8.87
CA ALA A 185 -19.62 -16.78 -8.07
C ALA A 185 -18.22 -16.14 -8.07
N ILE A 186 -17.69 -15.76 -9.24
CA ILE A 186 -16.41 -15.05 -9.38
C ILE A 186 -16.37 -13.77 -8.54
N ARG A 187 -17.45 -12.98 -8.56
CA ARG A 187 -17.51 -11.74 -7.77
C ARG A 187 -17.55 -12.00 -6.27
N ILE A 188 -18.27 -13.03 -5.83
CA ILE A 188 -18.33 -13.40 -4.42
C ILE A 188 -16.96 -13.90 -3.96
N ILE A 189 -16.27 -14.72 -4.77
CA ILE A 189 -14.88 -15.13 -4.51
C ILE A 189 -13.99 -13.90 -4.34
N ALA A 190 -14.03 -12.95 -5.28
CA ALA A 190 -13.25 -11.72 -5.19
C ALA A 190 -13.55 -10.92 -3.92
N ALA A 191 -14.82 -10.85 -3.50
CA ALA A 191 -15.20 -10.17 -2.26
C ALA A 191 -14.76 -10.90 -0.98
N ILE A 192 -14.69 -12.24 -1.00
CA ILE A 192 -14.15 -13.02 0.12
C ILE A 192 -12.66 -12.73 0.32
N LEU A 193 -11.92 -12.37 -0.74
CA LEU A 193 -10.50 -12.01 -0.63
C LEU A 193 -10.27 -10.77 0.25
N ASP A 194 -11.28 -9.93 0.43
CA ASP A 194 -11.22 -8.73 1.29
C ASP A 194 -11.53 -9.03 2.76
N ASP A 195 -11.86 -10.29 3.12
CA ASP A 195 -12.15 -10.67 4.51
C ASP A 195 -10.86 -10.69 5.38
N PRO A 196 -10.95 -10.39 6.70
CA PRO A 196 -9.79 -10.41 7.61
C PRO A 196 -9.15 -11.79 7.77
N LYS A 197 -9.93 -12.86 7.69
CA LYS A 197 -9.49 -14.25 7.77
C LYS A 197 -10.04 -15.03 6.58
N VAL A 198 -9.27 -15.11 5.50
CA VAL A 198 -9.70 -15.79 4.29
C VAL A 198 -9.38 -17.28 4.39
N LYS A 199 -10.40 -18.10 4.21
CA LYS A 199 -10.27 -19.53 3.91
C LYS A 199 -11.13 -19.81 2.67
N LEU A 200 -10.57 -20.44 1.66
CA LEU A 200 -11.26 -20.65 0.39
C LEU A 200 -10.79 -21.97 -0.23
N THR A 201 -11.72 -22.82 -0.62
CA THR A 201 -11.46 -23.93 -1.54
C THR A 201 -11.95 -23.47 -2.91
N VAL A 202 -11.07 -23.48 -3.90
CA VAL A 202 -11.34 -22.90 -5.23
C VAL A 202 -11.45 -24.04 -6.24
N PRO A 203 -12.55 -24.17 -6.99
CA PRO A 203 -12.59 -25.10 -8.11
C PRO A 203 -11.70 -24.60 -9.26
N ASP A 204 -10.94 -25.51 -9.88
CA ASP A 204 -9.91 -25.22 -10.88
C ASP A 204 -10.42 -24.34 -12.03
N GLU A 205 -11.68 -24.57 -12.46
CA GLU A 205 -12.36 -23.82 -13.50
C GLU A 205 -12.55 -22.32 -13.20
N TYR A 206 -12.44 -21.91 -11.93
CA TYR A 206 -12.54 -20.50 -11.51
C TYR A 206 -11.19 -19.80 -11.44
N ILE A 207 -10.06 -20.51 -11.45
CA ILE A 207 -8.73 -19.90 -11.26
C ILE A 207 -8.46 -18.84 -12.32
N VAL A 208 -8.52 -19.21 -13.60
CA VAL A 208 -8.27 -18.27 -14.71
C VAL A 208 -9.34 -17.16 -14.78
N PRO A 209 -10.66 -17.45 -14.69
CA PRO A 209 -11.69 -16.41 -14.72
C PRO A 209 -11.61 -15.40 -13.57
N VAL A 210 -11.27 -15.82 -12.34
CA VAL A 210 -11.13 -14.92 -11.19
C VAL A 210 -9.94 -13.98 -11.41
N VAL A 211 -8.76 -14.51 -11.77
CA VAL A 211 -7.57 -13.69 -12.03
C VAL A 211 -7.77 -12.74 -13.21
N SER A 212 -8.41 -13.22 -14.28
CA SER A 212 -8.78 -12.39 -15.43
C SER A 212 -9.71 -11.24 -15.01
N SER A 213 -10.75 -11.54 -14.22
CA SER A 213 -11.68 -10.52 -13.72
C SER A 213 -10.97 -9.50 -12.82
N LEU A 214 -10.03 -9.92 -11.97
CA LEU A 214 -9.24 -9.01 -11.13
C LEU A 214 -8.33 -8.12 -11.98
N SER A 215 -7.64 -8.70 -12.97
CA SER A 215 -6.68 -8.00 -13.83
C SER A 215 -7.35 -6.95 -14.72
N LEU A 216 -8.57 -7.20 -15.19
CA LEU A 216 -9.35 -6.27 -16.03
C LEU A 216 -9.91 -5.07 -15.25
N ASN A 217 -9.95 -5.13 -13.92
CA ASN A 217 -10.51 -4.05 -13.08
C ASN A 217 -9.54 -2.87 -12.86
N ILE A 218 -8.35 -2.90 -13.45
CA ILE A 218 -7.40 -1.79 -13.37
C ILE A 218 -7.85 -0.64 -14.27
N LEU A 219 -8.51 0.34 -13.65
CA LEU A 219 -8.90 1.59 -14.30
C LEU A 219 -7.79 2.65 -14.29
N ASP A 220 -6.89 2.58 -13.30
CA ASP A 220 -5.73 3.46 -13.13
C ASP A 220 -4.68 2.79 -12.22
N THR A 221 -3.53 3.44 -12.02
CA THR A 221 -2.43 2.89 -11.20
C THR A 221 -2.68 2.85 -9.70
N SER A 222 -3.63 3.63 -9.17
CA SER A 222 -3.92 3.61 -7.73
C SER A 222 -4.47 2.26 -7.28
N LYS A 223 -5.10 1.50 -8.19
CA LYS A 223 -5.65 0.17 -7.94
C LYS A 223 -4.68 -0.97 -8.20
N LEU A 224 -3.56 -0.73 -8.88
CA LEU A 224 -2.64 -1.79 -9.32
C LEU A 224 -2.10 -2.59 -8.13
N GLY A 225 -1.65 -1.91 -7.07
CA GLY A 225 -1.13 -2.58 -5.86
C GLY A 225 -2.16 -3.52 -5.24
N SER A 226 -3.37 -3.02 -4.94
CA SER A 226 -4.44 -3.85 -4.37
C SER A 226 -4.86 -5.00 -5.28
N THR A 227 -4.86 -4.79 -6.60
CA THR A 227 -5.19 -5.86 -7.57
C THR A 227 -4.13 -6.95 -7.58
N LEU A 228 -2.84 -6.59 -7.58
CA LEU A 228 -1.75 -7.57 -7.52
C LEU A 228 -1.78 -8.35 -6.20
N ASP A 229 -2.04 -7.68 -5.08
CA ASP A 229 -2.16 -8.32 -3.76
C ASP A 229 -3.32 -9.33 -3.72
N GLN A 230 -4.48 -8.97 -4.27
CA GLN A 230 -5.62 -9.87 -4.39
C GLN A 230 -5.31 -11.09 -5.28
N ILE A 231 -4.66 -10.88 -6.44
CA ILE A 231 -4.24 -11.98 -7.33
C ILE A 231 -3.25 -12.90 -6.62
N ASN A 232 -2.24 -12.34 -5.94
CA ASN A 232 -1.22 -13.12 -5.25
C ASN A 232 -1.83 -13.95 -4.12
N LYS A 233 -2.67 -13.32 -3.29
CA LYS A 233 -3.39 -14.00 -2.20
C LYS A 233 -4.25 -15.14 -2.74
N PHE A 234 -5.00 -14.89 -3.82
CA PHE A 234 -5.87 -15.89 -4.44
C PHE A 234 -5.09 -17.08 -4.99
N LEU A 235 -4.05 -16.83 -5.80
CA LEU A 235 -3.27 -17.89 -6.44
C LEU A 235 -2.51 -18.75 -5.43
N VAL A 236 -2.00 -18.17 -4.34
CA VAL A 236 -1.38 -18.94 -3.24
C VAL A 236 -2.38 -19.88 -2.57
N MET A 237 -3.64 -19.46 -2.41
CA MET A 237 -4.69 -20.32 -1.82
C MET A 237 -5.19 -21.39 -2.79
N ALA A 238 -5.22 -21.08 -4.09
CA ALA A 238 -5.66 -22.02 -5.12
C ALA A 238 -4.60 -23.07 -5.48
N PHE A 239 -3.34 -22.89 -5.06
CA PHE A 239 -2.22 -23.73 -5.46
C PHE A 239 -2.27 -25.14 -4.86
N THR A 240 -2.33 -26.13 -5.76
CA THR A 240 -2.24 -27.58 -5.53
C THR A 240 -1.46 -28.21 -6.70
N GLU A 241 -1.03 -29.47 -6.58
CA GLU A 241 -0.34 -30.16 -7.69
C GLU A 241 -1.21 -30.27 -8.95
N ASP A 242 -2.53 -30.41 -8.79
CA ASP A 242 -3.49 -30.55 -9.89
C ASP A 242 -3.80 -29.22 -10.61
N THR A 243 -3.51 -28.08 -9.98
CA THR A 243 -3.86 -26.73 -10.50
C THR A 243 -2.70 -26.00 -11.18
N VAL A 244 -1.53 -26.63 -11.28
CA VAL A 244 -0.31 -26.02 -11.83
C VAL A 244 -0.55 -25.42 -13.22
N SER A 245 -1.26 -26.12 -14.10
CA SER A 245 -1.54 -25.63 -15.47
C SER A 245 -2.43 -24.40 -15.45
N GLN A 246 -3.49 -24.41 -14.65
CA GLN A 246 -4.47 -23.31 -14.56
C GLN A 246 -3.83 -22.07 -13.93
N ILE A 247 -2.95 -22.25 -12.94
CA ILE A 247 -2.19 -21.15 -12.34
C ILE A 247 -1.19 -20.57 -13.34
N PHE A 248 -0.48 -21.42 -14.09
CA PHE A 248 0.42 -20.97 -15.14
C PHE A 248 -0.32 -20.13 -16.20
N ASP A 249 -1.47 -20.60 -16.66
CA ASP A 249 -2.31 -19.89 -17.64
C ASP A 249 -2.85 -18.56 -17.05
N ALA A 250 -3.28 -18.57 -15.79
CA ALA A 250 -3.75 -17.36 -15.11
C ALA A 250 -2.65 -16.30 -14.98
N LEU A 251 -1.42 -16.71 -14.62
CA LEU A 251 -0.26 -15.82 -14.54
C LEU A 251 0.10 -15.24 -15.92
N GLY A 252 0.15 -16.08 -16.95
CA GLY A 252 0.43 -15.64 -18.33
C GLY A 252 -0.62 -14.65 -18.85
N GLY A 253 -1.91 -14.93 -18.61
CA GLY A 253 -3.01 -14.04 -18.97
C GLY A 253 -2.98 -12.70 -18.24
N ALA A 254 -2.72 -12.70 -16.93
CA ALA A 254 -2.58 -11.49 -16.13
C ALA A 254 -1.37 -10.64 -16.57
N ALA A 255 -0.22 -11.29 -16.79
CA ALA A 255 1.00 -10.61 -17.23
C ALA A 255 0.81 -9.95 -18.60
N SER A 256 0.16 -10.64 -19.54
CA SER A 256 -0.19 -10.08 -20.85
C SER A 256 -1.15 -8.89 -20.71
N THR A 257 -2.15 -9.00 -19.82
CA THR A 257 -3.13 -7.93 -19.57
C THR A 257 -2.45 -6.67 -19.02
N PHE A 258 -1.57 -6.80 -18.02
CA PHE A 258 -0.86 -5.64 -17.45
C PHE A 258 0.15 -5.04 -18.43
N ALA A 259 0.92 -5.87 -19.14
CA ALA A 259 1.89 -5.40 -20.13
C ALA A 259 1.24 -4.62 -21.29
N ASN A 260 0.00 -4.96 -21.66
CA ASN A 260 -0.74 -4.31 -22.73
C ASN A 260 -1.75 -3.24 -22.25
N SER A 261 -1.88 -3.04 -20.93
CA SER A 261 -2.87 -2.10 -20.38
C SER A 261 -2.60 -0.66 -20.81
N THR A 262 -3.61 -0.03 -21.40
CA THR A 262 -3.57 1.38 -21.80
C THR A 262 -3.67 2.32 -20.60
N ALA A 263 -4.31 1.89 -19.51
CA ALA A 263 -4.39 2.63 -18.25
C ALA A 263 -2.99 2.91 -17.66
N LEU A 264 -2.01 2.07 -18.01
CA LEU A 264 -0.63 2.17 -17.53
C LEU A 264 0.32 2.85 -18.53
N ASN A 265 -0.14 3.43 -19.65
CA ASN A 265 0.77 3.98 -20.67
C ASN A 265 1.65 5.13 -20.16
N ASN A 266 1.06 6.08 -19.43
CA ASN A 266 1.81 7.20 -18.83
C ASN A 266 2.59 6.79 -17.57
N GLN A 267 2.40 5.55 -17.12
CA GLN A 267 3.06 4.94 -15.97
C GLN A 267 3.63 3.58 -16.39
N TRP A 268 4.25 3.56 -17.57
CA TRP A 268 4.81 2.36 -18.16
C TRP A 268 5.75 1.55 -17.25
N PRO A 269 6.47 2.13 -16.25
CA PRO A 269 7.28 1.32 -15.35
C PRO A 269 6.45 0.35 -14.49
N GLU A 270 5.20 0.71 -14.18
CA GLU A 270 4.28 -0.14 -13.42
C GLU A 270 3.91 -1.42 -14.18
N LYS A 271 3.98 -1.41 -15.52
CA LYS A 271 3.81 -2.62 -16.33
C LYS A 271 4.90 -3.64 -16.04
N PHE A 272 6.16 -3.20 -15.98
CA PHE A 272 7.31 -4.07 -15.67
C PHE A 272 7.23 -4.58 -14.22
N ARG A 273 6.86 -3.73 -13.27
CA ARG A 273 6.67 -4.12 -11.85
C ARG A 273 5.56 -5.16 -11.68
N ALA A 274 4.43 -4.98 -12.36
CA ALA A 274 3.33 -5.94 -12.35
C ALA A 274 3.75 -7.31 -12.91
N VAL A 275 4.44 -7.33 -14.06
CA VAL A 275 4.96 -8.58 -14.65
C VAL A 275 6.00 -9.22 -13.73
N LEU A 276 6.95 -8.46 -13.16
CA LEU A 276 7.93 -8.96 -12.20
C LEU A 276 7.25 -9.64 -11.01
N ASN A 277 6.23 -9.01 -10.43
CA ASN A 277 5.50 -9.54 -9.30
C ASN A 277 4.85 -10.91 -9.61
N LEU A 278 4.23 -11.05 -10.79
CA LEU A 278 3.65 -12.31 -11.24
C LEU A 278 4.70 -13.39 -11.51
N VAL A 279 5.87 -13.03 -12.07
CA VAL A 279 6.96 -13.99 -12.27
C VAL A 279 7.53 -14.47 -10.93
N ILE A 280 7.75 -13.55 -9.97
CA ILE A 280 8.20 -13.91 -8.61
C ILE A 280 7.25 -14.92 -7.99
N LEU A 281 5.94 -14.67 -8.07
CA LEU A 281 4.94 -15.61 -7.56
C LEU A 281 5.00 -16.96 -8.29
N GLY A 282 5.03 -16.93 -9.62
CA GLY A 282 5.04 -18.15 -10.43
C GLY A 282 6.25 -19.04 -10.18
N VAL A 283 7.44 -18.45 -10.02
CA VAL A 283 8.65 -19.20 -9.67
C VAL A 283 8.57 -19.71 -8.24
N LYS A 284 8.08 -18.90 -7.28
CA LYS A 284 7.91 -19.32 -5.89
C LYS A 284 6.95 -20.50 -5.73
N LEU A 285 5.89 -20.55 -6.55
CA LEU A 285 4.95 -21.68 -6.59
C LEU A 285 5.48 -22.86 -7.42
N GLY A 286 6.65 -22.75 -8.05
CA GLY A 286 7.21 -23.78 -8.93
C GLY A 286 6.42 -24.00 -10.23
N VAL A 287 5.50 -23.10 -10.58
CA VAL A 287 4.71 -23.19 -11.82
C VAL A 287 5.45 -22.60 -13.01
N ILE A 288 6.35 -21.65 -12.80
CA ILE A 288 7.30 -21.17 -13.82
C ILE A 288 8.65 -21.85 -13.56
N THR A 289 9.09 -22.65 -14.51
CA THR A 289 10.32 -23.46 -14.46
C THR A 289 11.13 -23.27 -15.74
N ASN A 290 12.38 -23.74 -15.76
CA ASN A 290 13.25 -23.66 -16.95
C ASN A 290 12.58 -24.26 -18.20
N ASP A 291 11.79 -25.32 -18.04
CA ASP A 291 11.15 -26.03 -19.15
C ASP A 291 10.02 -25.22 -19.80
N ASN A 292 9.39 -24.29 -19.06
CA ASN A 292 8.21 -23.57 -19.53
C ASN A 292 8.38 -22.03 -19.59
N VAL A 293 9.58 -21.50 -19.28
CA VAL A 293 9.87 -20.04 -19.40
C VAL A 293 9.48 -19.51 -20.77
N SER A 294 9.85 -20.21 -21.84
CA SER A 294 9.55 -19.79 -23.22
C SER A 294 8.05 -19.63 -23.45
N SER A 295 7.23 -20.56 -22.94
CA SER A 295 5.77 -20.51 -23.05
C SER A 295 5.18 -19.33 -22.27
N PHE A 296 5.71 -19.04 -21.07
CA PHE A 296 5.28 -17.87 -20.30
C PHE A 296 5.61 -16.57 -21.04
N VAL A 297 6.87 -16.42 -21.48
CA VAL A 297 7.38 -15.19 -22.11
C VAL A 297 6.70 -14.90 -23.46
N GLN A 298 6.23 -15.91 -24.18
CA GLN A 298 5.44 -15.74 -25.40
C GLN A 298 4.12 -14.97 -25.19
N ASN A 299 3.59 -14.92 -23.96
CA ASN A 299 2.41 -14.12 -23.63
C ASN A 299 2.72 -12.61 -23.48
N LEU A 300 4.00 -12.24 -23.37
CA LEU A 300 4.43 -10.86 -23.20
C LEU A 300 4.58 -10.14 -24.56
N PRO A 301 4.33 -8.83 -24.61
CA PRO A 301 4.60 -8.05 -25.82
C PRO A 301 6.10 -8.02 -26.12
N LYS A 302 6.46 -7.92 -27.42
CA LYS A 302 7.84 -8.02 -27.91
C LYS A 302 8.86 -7.17 -27.15
N TYR A 303 8.48 -5.97 -26.71
CA TYR A 303 9.38 -5.05 -26.01
C TYR A 303 9.74 -5.49 -24.57
N MET A 304 8.99 -6.44 -23.99
CA MET A 304 9.22 -7.01 -22.66
C MET A 304 9.78 -8.44 -22.70
N VAL A 305 9.95 -9.05 -23.87
CA VAL A 305 10.41 -10.45 -23.99
C VAL A 305 11.77 -10.66 -23.34
N ASP A 306 12.75 -9.80 -23.62
CA ASP A 306 14.08 -9.89 -23.01
C ASP A 306 14.00 -9.77 -21.49
N PHE A 307 13.23 -8.79 -20.99
CA PHE A 307 12.96 -8.62 -19.56
C PHE A 307 12.34 -9.87 -18.94
N GLY A 308 11.34 -10.47 -19.59
CA GLY A 308 10.67 -11.69 -19.13
C GLY A 308 11.63 -12.86 -19.01
N TYR A 309 12.40 -13.14 -20.07
CA TYR A 309 13.39 -14.22 -20.05
C TYR A 309 14.39 -14.07 -18.91
N VAL A 310 15.09 -12.93 -18.83
CA VAL A 310 16.12 -12.78 -17.78
C VAL A 310 15.53 -12.71 -16.38
N THR A 311 14.30 -12.20 -16.21
CA THR A 311 13.62 -12.23 -14.91
C THR A 311 13.33 -13.67 -14.48
N CYS A 312 12.74 -14.49 -15.36
CA CYS A 312 12.45 -15.89 -15.05
C CYS A 312 13.73 -16.67 -14.74
N TYR A 313 14.73 -16.63 -15.62
CA TYR A 313 15.98 -17.36 -15.41
C TYR A 313 16.68 -16.91 -14.11
N ALA A 314 16.78 -15.60 -13.87
CA ALA A 314 17.41 -15.08 -12.65
C ALA A 314 16.65 -15.43 -11.37
N LEU A 315 15.32 -15.67 -11.44
CA LEU A 315 14.51 -16.11 -10.30
C LEU A 315 14.54 -17.62 -10.09
N ILE A 316 14.68 -18.40 -11.15
CA ILE A 316 14.77 -19.87 -11.08
C ILE A 316 16.15 -20.31 -10.56
N SER A 317 17.21 -19.56 -10.89
CA SER A 317 18.57 -19.94 -10.50
C SER A 317 18.75 -20.08 -8.98
N ASP A 318 19.68 -20.91 -8.56
CA ASP A 318 20.31 -20.89 -7.25
C ASP A 318 21.75 -20.39 -7.35
N GLY A 319 22.52 -20.54 -6.28
CA GLY A 319 23.92 -20.08 -6.25
C GLY A 319 24.86 -20.93 -7.11
N GLU A 320 24.53 -22.18 -7.41
CA GLU A 320 25.38 -23.12 -8.15
C GLU A 320 25.16 -23.02 -9.65
N ASP A 321 23.91 -22.80 -10.08
CA ASP A 321 23.53 -22.74 -11.50
C ASP A 321 23.39 -21.30 -12.05
N LEU A 322 23.70 -20.28 -11.25
CA LEU A 322 23.55 -18.87 -11.64
C LEU A 322 24.26 -18.54 -12.96
N GLN A 323 25.50 -18.98 -13.11
CA GLN A 323 26.30 -18.72 -14.32
C GLN A 323 25.77 -19.45 -15.55
N SER A 324 25.36 -20.72 -15.39
CA SER A 324 24.82 -21.51 -16.51
C SER A 324 23.46 -20.98 -16.96
N ASN A 325 22.57 -20.64 -16.04
CA ASN A 325 21.28 -20.03 -16.34
C ASN A 325 21.42 -18.63 -16.97
N MET A 326 22.39 -17.84 -16.50
CA MET A 326 22.71 -16.57 -17.16
C MET A 326 23.15 -16.80 -18.61
N ALA A 327 24.04 -17.77 -18.85
CA ALA A 327 24.51 -18.09 -20.19
C ALA A 327 23.38 -18.56 -21.10
N GLU A 328 22.44 -19.36 -20.58
CA GLU A 328 21.25 -19.79 -21.34
C GLU A 328 20.32 -18.62 -21.67
N ALA A 329 20.03 -17.76 -20.69
CA ALA A 329 19.25 -16.55 -20.93
C ALA A 329 19.89 -15.66 -22.00
N MET A 330 21.21 -15.51 -22.00
CA MET A 330 21.92 -14.69 -22.99
C MET A 330 21.86 -15.24 -24.42
N LYS A 331 21.52 -16.52 -24.63
CA LYS A 331 21.35 -17.10 -25.99
C LYS A 331 20.04 -16.66 -26.66
N VAL A 332 19.01 -16.32 -25.87
CA VAL A 332 17.65 -16.07 -26.38
C VAL A 332 17.26 -14.61 -26.40
N VAL A 333 17.97 -13.75 -25.65
CA VAL A 333 17.67 -12.32 -25.57
C VAL A 333 18.33 -11.51 -26.69
N SER A 334 17.64 -10.46 -27.14
CA SER A 334 18.15 -9.56 -28.19
C SER A 334 19.02 -8.41 -27.65
N LYS A 335 18.71 -7.92 -26.45
CA LYS A 335 19.38 -6.80 -25.77
C LYS A 335 20.33 -7.28 -24.69
N ALA A 336 21.42 -7.92 -25.09
CA ALA A 336 22.35 -8.60 -24.18
C ALA A 336 22.87 -7.71 -23.02
N GLU A 337 23.11 -6.41 -23.24
CA GLU A 337 23.59 -5.49 -22.18
C GLU A 337 22.54 -5.27 -21.09
N GLN A 338 21.32 -4.91 -21.48
CA GLN A 338 20.23 -4.66 -20.54
C GLN A 338 19.82 -5.96 -19.83
N ALA A 339 19.77 -7.05 -20.58
CA ALA A 339 19.41 -8.36 -20.07
C ALA A 339 20.42 -8.86 -19.02
N GLU A 340 21.73 -8.78 -19.31
CA GLU A 340 22.80 -9.13 -18.35
C GLU A 340 22.72 -8.29 -17.07
N ALA A 341 22.59 -6.96 -17.20
CA ALA A 341 22.47 -6.08 -16.06
C ALA A 341 21.27 -6.43 -15.18
N TRP A 342 20.11 -6.70 -15.78
CA TRP A 342 18.90 -7.04 -15.03
C TRP A 342 19.00 -8.40 -14.33
N PHE A 343 19.54 -9.41 -15.02
CA PHE A 343 19.75 -10.74 -14.46
C PHE A 343 20.57 -10.66 -13.17
N LEU A 344 21.71 -9.96 -13.23
CA LEU A 344 22.63 -9.82 -12.09
C LEU A 344 22.03 -8.98 -10.96
N VAL A 345 21.21 -7.97 -11.27
CA VAL A 345 20.47 -7.20 -10.26
C VAL A 345 19.46 -8.08 -9.52
N ILE A 346 18.67 -8.89 -10.24
CA ILE A 346 17.72 -9.82 -9.63
C ILE A 346 18.44 -10.87 -8.78
N ALA A 347 19.54 -11.45 -9.29
CA ALA A 347 20.36 -12.38 -8.52
C ALA A 347 20.87 -11.75 -7.21
N THR A 348 21.31 -10.49 -7.28
CA THR A 348 21.77 -9.72 -6.12
C THR A 348 20.63 -9.50 -5.12
N GLN A 349 19.45 -9.10 -5.58
CA GLN A 349 18.25 -8.90 -4.74
C GLN A 349 17.79 -10.20 -4.06
N ARG A 350 18.09 -11.36 -4.66
CA ARG A 350 17.81 -12.69 -4.08
C ARG A 350 18.87 -13.21 -3.10
N GLY A 351 19.91 -12.42 -2.82
CA GLY A 351 20.96 -12.79 -1.88
C GLY A 351 22.23 -13.39 -2.51
N TYR A 352 22.30 -13.49 -3.83
CA TYR A 352 23.48 -13.98 -4.55
C TYR A 352 24.45 -12.86 -4.96
N GLY A 353 24.56 -11.81 -4.13
CA GLY A 353 25.35 -10.63 -4.45
C GLY A 353 26.82 -10.92 -4.72
N GLY A 354 27.43 -11.86 -3.98
CA GLY A 354 28.83 -12.26 -4.18
C GLY A 354 29.08 -12.91 -5.55
N GLN A 355 28.23 -13.87 -5.94
CA GLN A 355 28.31 -14.51 -7.25
C GLN A 355 28.02 -13.51 -8.37
N ALA A 356 26.97 -12.68 -8.22
CA ALA A 356 26.63 -11.66 -9.21
C ALA A 356 27.75 -10.63 -9.40
N TYR A 357 28.45 -10.26 -8.33
CA TYR A 357 29.58 -9.34 -8.36
C TYR A 357 30.80 -9.94 -9.09
N VAL A 358 31.13 -11.22 -8.85
CA VAL A 358 32.18 -11.91 -9.59
C VAL A 358 31.84 -11.99 -11.08
N LEU A 359 30.61 -12.39 -11.43
CA LEU A 359 30.15 -12.42 -12.82
C LEU A 359 30.21 -11.03 -13.47
N ALA A 360 29.87 -9.96 -12.73
CA ALA A 360 30.00 -8.59 -13.21
C ALA A 360 31.46 -8.19 -13.47
N LYS A 361 32.41 -8.63 -12.65
CA LYS A 361 33.86 -8.37 -12.83
C LYS A 361 34.45 -9.11 -14.04
N ASP A 362 34.00 -10.34 -14.27
CA ASP A 362 34.46 -11.17 -15.38
C ASP A 362 33.81 -10.79 -16.72
N SER A 363 32.70 -10.06 -16.68
CA SER A 363 32.02 -9.59 -17.87
C SER A 363 32.85 -8.57 -18.66
N PRO A 364 32.81 -8.60 -20.01
CA PRO A 364 33.39 -7.54 -20.84
C PRO A 364 32.77 -6.16 -20.58
N ARG A 365 31.62 -6.09 -19.89
CA ARG A 365 30.90 -4.86 -19.54
C ARG A 365 31.12 -4.41 -18.09
N LYS A 366 32.16 -4.90 -17.42
CA LYS A 366 32.45 -4.64 -15.99
C LYS A 366 32.34 -3.17 -15.57
N GLN A 367 32.78 -2.22 -16.40
CA GLN A 367 32.72 -0.79 -16.08
C GLN A 367 31.30 -0.27 -15.83
N GLN A 368 30.30 -0.85 -16.49
CA GLN A 368 28.89 -0.49 -16.32
C GLN A 368 28.18 -1.37 -15.28
N LEU A 369 28.58 -2.65 -15.21
CA LEU A 369 27.92 -3.64 -14.34
C LEU A 369 28.39 -3.53 -12.89
N VAL A 370 29.69 -3.40 -12.64
CA VAL A 370 30.23 -3.41 -11.26
C VAL A 370 29.60 -2.32 -10.39
N PRO A 371 29.56 -1.03 -10.79
CA PRO A 371 28.92 0.00 -9.96
C PRO A 371 27.43 -0.26 -9.73
N ARG A 372 26.73 -0.84 -10.71
CA ARG A 372 25.32 -1.21 -10.60
C ARG A 372 25.09 -2.34 -9.61
N ILE A 373 25.91 -3.39 -9.67
CA ILE A 373 25.81 -4.54 -8.76
C ILE A 373 26.24 -4.17 -7.35
N CYS A 374 27.29 -3.36 -7.18
CA CYS A 374 27.65 -2.80 -5.88
C CYS A 374 26.48 -2.05 -5.25
N ARG A 375 25.81 -1.17 -6.01
CA ARG A 375 24.63 -0.43 -5.54
C ARG A 375 23.48 -1.36 -5.17
N ALA A 376 23.13 -2.29 -6.05
CA ALA A 376 22.09 -3.27 -5.78
C ALA A 376 22.41 -4.09 -4.51
N TRP A 377 23.67 -4.50 -4.33
CA TRP A 377 24.07 -5.33 -3.20
C TRP A 377 24.06 -4.54 -1.89
N LEU A 378 24.57 -3.31 -1.90
CA LEU A 378 24.56 -2.42 -0.74
C LEU A 378 23.14 -2.03 -0.32
N SER A 379 22.23 -1.80 -1.27
CA SER A 379 20.83 -1.48 -0.96
C SER A 379 20.06 -2.65 -0.35
N ASN A 380 20.38 -3.90 -0.73
CA ASN A 380 19.59 -5.08 -0.32
C ASN A 380 20.24 -5.89 0.82
N TYR A 381 21.57 -6.00 0.86
CA TYR A 381 22.31 -6.81 1.84
C TYR A 381 23.60 -6.08 2.28
N PRO A 382 23.49 -4.93 2.98
CA PRO A 382 24.61 -4.05 3.25
C PRO A 382 25.76 -4.73 4.04
N GLU A 383 25.47 -5.62 5.00
CA GLU A 383 26.52 -6.29 5.79
C GLU A 383 27.32 -7.31 4.97
N ALA A 384 26.66 -8.04 4.07
CA ALA A 384 27.33 -8.98 3.18
C ALA A 384 28.12 -8.22 2.09
N ALA A 385 27.53 -7.17 1.54
CA ALA A 385 28.14 -6.31 0.53
C ALA A 385 29.42 -5.63 1.07
N ALA A 386 29.38 -5.06 2.28
CA ALA A 386 30.53 -4.40 2.89
C ALA A 386 31.75 -5.31 3.07
N LYS A 387 31.54 -6.63 3.20
CA LYS A 387 32.61 -7.63 3.31
C LYS A 387 33.11 -8.14 1.96
N GLY A 388 32.27 -8.12 0.93
CA GLY A 388 32.54 -8.74 -0.37
C GLY A 388 32.95 -7.76 -1.48
N ILE A 389 32.54 -6.49 -1.38
CA ILE A 389 32.89 -5.45 -2.36
C ILE A 389 34.32 -4.99 -2.11
N ASP A 390 35.07 -4.85 -3.21
CA ASP A 390 36.43 -4.30 -3.19
C ASP A 390 36.33 -2.78 -3.03
N PRO A 391 36.99 -2.17 -2.03
CA PRO A 391 36.93 -0.72 -1.82
C PRO A 391 37.32 0.10 -3.05
N GLU A 392 38.20 -0.42 -3.92
CA GLU A 392 38.61 0.28 -5.15
C GLU A 392 37.47 0.44 -6.16
N ASP A 393 36.47 -0.45 -6.14
CA ASP A 393 35.33 -0.40 -7.06
C ASP A 393 34.28 0.64 -6.64
N VAL A 394 34.41 1.24 -5.45
CA VAL A 394 33.47 2.24 -4.90
C VAL A 394 34.17 3.49 -4.35
N LYS A 395 35.48 3.66 -4.59
CA LYS A 395 36.28 4.76 -4.03
C LYS A 395 35.83 6.17 -4.42
N ASP A 396 35.19 6.31 -5.57
CA ASP A 396 34.66 7.58 -6.07
C ASP A 396 33.14 7.72 -5.82
N ASP A 397 32.53 6.71 -5.18
CA ASP A 397 31.11 6.65 -4.85
C ASP A 397 30.90 6.81 -3.34
N PHE A 398 30.74 8.05 -2.90
CA PHE A 398 30.51 8.40 -1.49
C PHE A 398 29.24 7.79 -0.91
N VAL A 399 28.22 7.54 -1.75
CA VAL A 399 27.00 6.88 -1.28
C VAL A 399 27.32 5.43 -0.96
N ALA A 400 27.98 4.71 -1.86
CA ALA A 400 28.38 3.32 -1.63
C ALA A 400 29.28 3.21 -0.39
N GLN A 401 30.26 4.11 -0.24
CA GLN A 401 31.12 4.15 0.95
C GLN A 401 30.33 4.37 2.24
N THR A 402 29.32 5.24 2.23
CA THR A 402 28.42 5.44 3.37
C THR A 402 27.61 4.19 3.69
N LEU A 403 27.08 3.51 2.67
CA LEU A 403 26.31 2.28 2.83
C LEU A 403 27.16 1.10 3.32
N MET A 404 28.45 1.06 2.98
CA MET A 404 29.39 0.07 3.52
C MET A 404 29.62 0.23 5.03
N LYS A 405 29.40 1.43 5.59
CA LYS A 405 29.41 1.66 7.05
C LYS A 405 28.10 1.18 7.66
N THR A 406 28.05 -0.13 7.89
CA THR A 406 26.89 -0.83 8.46
C THR A 406 26.70 -0.50 9.94
N ASP A 407 27.79 -0.28 10.68
CA ASP A 407 27.72 0.29 12.02
C ASP A 407 27.34 1.77 11.95
N LYS A 408 26.32 2.14 12.73
CA LYS A 408 25.76 3.50 12.71
C LYS A 408 26.74 4.56 13.21
N LYS A 409 27.62 4.23 14.17
CA LYS A 409 28.63 5.16 14.68
C LYS A 409 29.75 5.35 13.68
N GLU A 410 30.20 4.29 13.03
CA GLU A 410 31.17 4.39 11.93
C GLU A 410 30.62 5.23 10.77
N ARG A 411 29.34 5.09 10.46
CA ARG A 411 28.67 5.92 9.45
C ARG A 411 28.67 7.39 9.84
N VAL A 412 28.28 7.72 11.08
CA VAL A 412 28.32 9.10 11.57
C VAL A 412 29.76 9.64 11.55
N ALA A 413 30.74 8.86 11.99
CA ALA A 413 32.15 9.26 11.96
C ALA A 413 32.63 9.56 10.52
N PHE A 414 32.26 8.72 9.56
CA PHE A 414 32.55 8.94 8.15
C PHE A 414 31.86 10.20 7.60
N LEU A 415 30.59 10.43 7.93
CA LEU A 415 29.88 11.66 7.53
C LEU A 415 30.55 12.89 8.11
N ARG A 416 30.97 12.85 9.38
CA ARG A 416 31.73 13.95 10.01
C ARG A 416 33.06 14.18 9.31
N GLU A 417 33.78 13.13 8.93
CA GLU A 417 35.04 13.22 8.20
C GLU A 417 34.85 13.90 6.83
N ILE A 418 33.93 13.41 6.00
CA ILE A 418 33.74 13.94 4.63
C ILE A 418 33.11 15.34 4.61
N THR A 419 32.42 15.74 5.67
CA THR A 419 31.85 17.08 5.82
C THR A 419 32.74 18.02 6.61
N GLN A 420 33.93 17.58 7.08
CA GLN A 420 34.78 18.34 7.99
C GLN A 420 33.98 18.89 9.18
N GLU A 421 33.33 17.99 9.91
CA GLU A 421 32.52 18.27 11.12
C GLU A 421 31.35 19.23 10.82
N GLY A 422 30.67 19.03 9.68
CA GLY A 422 29.53 19.86 9.26
C GLY A 422 29.89 21.21 8.65
N SER A 423 31.18 21.49 8.41
CA SER A 423 31.62 22.73 7.76
C SER A 423 31.49 22.70 6.23
N GLN A 424 31.40 21.52 5.63
CA GLN A 424 31.21 21.31 4.19
C GLN A 424 29.91 20.53 3.89
N SER A 425 29.24 20.91 2.79
CA SER A 425 28.03 20.21 2.34
C SER A 425 28.30 18.75 2.03
N LEU A 426 27.27 17.91 2.18
CA LEU A 426 27.33 16.52 1.71
C LEU A 426 27.68 16.50 0.22
N PRO A 427 28.46 15.51 -0.24
CA PRO A 427 28.76 15.32 -1.65
C PRO A 427 27.49 15.28 -2.51
N GLY A 428 27.57 15.80 -3.74
CA GLY A 428 26.41 15.93 -4.62
C GLY A 428 25.72 14.59 -4.93
N GLY A 429 26.47 13.49 -4.95
CA GLY A 429 25.93 12.13 -5.09
C GLY A 429 25.03 11.69 -3.92
N MET A 430 25.14 12.32 -2.75
CA MET A 430 24.31 12.06 -1.57
C MET A 430 23.18 13.07 -1.39
N TRP A 431 23.37 14.31 -1.86
CA TRP A 431 22.38 15.38 -1.72
C TRP A 431 22.11 16.10 -3.04
N VAL A 432 22.81 17.21 -3.27
CA VAL A 432 22.77 18.04 -4.47
C VAL A 432 24.13 18.73 -4.52
N SER A 433 24.76 18.76 -5.70
CA SER A 433 25.99 19.53 -5.89
C SER A 433 25.70 21.01 -5.68
N GLU A 434 26.51 21.68 -4.86
CA GLU A 434 26.34 23.13 -4.68
C GLU A 434 26.57 23.84 -6.03
N ALA A 435 25.54 24.56 -6.48
CA ALA A 435 25.66 25.38 -7.69
C ALA A 435 26.70 26.49 -7.46
N GLN A 436 27.57 26.73 -8.45
CA GLN A 436 28.54 27.82 -8.33
C GLN A 436 27.80 29.15 -8.16
N VAL A 437 28.39 30.10 -7.42
CA VAL A 437 27.71 31.37 -7.04
C VAL A 437 27.25 32.16 -8.27
N GLU A 438 27.98 32.05 -9.39
CA GLU A 438 27.61 32.63 -10.69
C GLU A 438 26.36 31.98 -11.30
N GLU A 439 26.10 30.72 -10.99
CA GLU A 439 24.95 29.97 -11.49
C GLU A 439 23.65 30.29 -10.75
N LYS A 440 23.72 30.52 -9.43
CA LYS A 440 22.55 30.86 -8.59
C LYS A 440 21.87 32.19 -8.96
N LYS A 441 22.58 33.12 -9.61
CA LYS A 441 22.06 34.45 -9.99
C LYS A 441 21.75 34.61 -11.48
N GLY A 442 21.91 33.56 -12.27
CA GLY A 442 21.71 33.71 -13.71
C GLY A 442 21.88 32.49 -14.57
N PHE A 443 22.30 31.32 -14.10
CA PHE A 443 22.48 30.16 -14.99
C PHE A 443 21.15 29.66 -15.54
N TRP A 444 20.16 29.39 -14.68
CA TRP A 444 18.85 28.95 -15.13
C TRP A 444 18.14 30.04 -15.92
N ASP A 445 18.16 31.28 -15.43
CA ASP A 445 17.62 32.42 -16.16
C ASP A 445 18.36 32.65 -17.50
N SER A 446 19.67 32.36 -17.60
CA SER A 446 20.44 32.46 -18.85
C SER A 446 20.14 31.33 -19.82
N LEU A 447 19.85 30.11 -19.35
CA LEU A 447 19.38 29.01 -20.20
C LEU A 447 18.00 29.32 -20.77
N PHE A 448 17.08 29.86 -19.94
CA PHE A 448 15.80 30.36 -20.42
C PHE A 448 15.96 31.57 -21.37
N SER A 449 16.96 32.42 -21.12
CA SER A 449 17.27 33.58 -21.97
C SER A 449 18.02 33.22 -23.27
N SER A 450 18.70 32.08 -23.31
CA SER A 450 19.43 31.56 -24.47
C SER A 450 18.56 30.74 -25.42
N GLY A 451 17.26 30.62 -25.12
CA GLY A 451 16.31 29.84 -25.91
C GLY A 451 16.35 28.34 -25.63
N ALA A 452 16.96 27.89 -24.53
CA ALA A 452 16.88 26.49 -24.14
C ALA A 452 15.43 26.14 -23.78
N THR A 453 14.99 24.97 -24.22
CA THR A 453 13.67 24.43 -23.93
C THR A 453 13.56 24.04 -22.45
N LEU A 454 12.33 23.98 -21.92
CA LEU A 454 12.08 23.51 -20.56
C LEU A 454 12.63 22.08 -20.34
N ASP A 455 12.61 21.25 -21.37
CA ASP A 455 13.12 19.88 -21.32
C ASP A 455 14.65 19.84 -21.17
N GLU A 456 15.39 20.69 -21.89
CA GLU A 456 16.85 20.82 -21.76
C GLU A 456 17.24 21.29 -20.36
N ILE A 457 16.44 22.17 -19.77
CA ILE A 457 16.65 22.69 -18.42
C ILE A 457 16.39 21.61 -17.36
N ILE A 458 15.33 20.81 -17.54
CA ILE A 458 15.05 19.65 -16.68
C ILE A 458 16.17 18.61 -16.82
N GLU A 459 16.63 18.32 -18.03
CA GLU A 459 17.74 17.39 -18.27
C GLU A 459 19.02 17.84 -17.58
N GLU A 460 19.40 19.11 -17.71
CA GLU A 460 20.58 19.66 -17.05
C GLU A 460 20.43 19.63 -15.52
N TYR A 461 19.22 19.89 -15.00
CA TYR A 461 18.95 19.80 -13.56
C TYR A 461 19.12 18.37 -13.06
N LEU A 462 18.54 17.39 -13.76
CA LEU A 462 18.62 15.98 -13.40
C LEU A 462 20.04 15.42 -13.55
N LYS A 463 20.80 15.88 -14.55
CA LYS A 463 22.20 15.52 -14.73
C LYS A 463 23.07 15.96 -13.54
N ARG A 464 22.77 17.12 -12.97
CA ARG A 464 23.44 17.64 -11.76
C ARG A 464 22.90 17.01 -10.47
N ASN A 465 21.70 16.43 -10.53
CA ASN A 465 20.97 15.88 -9.39
C ASN A 465 20.41 14.48 -9.70
N PRO A 466 21.28 13.48 -9.91
CA PRO A 466 20.88 12.16 -10.38
C PRO A 466 19.93 11.43 -9.41
N LEU A 467 19.89 11.85 -8.15
CA LEU A 467 19.04 11.25 -7.11
C LEU A 467 17.54 11.33 -7.36
N TYR A 468 17.09 12.30 -8.16
CA TYR A 468 15.65 12.50 -8.39
C TYR A 468 14.99 11.43 -9.24
N VAL A 469 15.78 10.65 -9.99
CA VAL A 469 15.35 9.45 -10.71
C VAL A 469 13.96 9.62 -11.33
N SER A 470 13.89 10.31 -12.47
CA SER A 470 12.63 10.55 -13.18
C SER A 470 12.60 9.83 -14.52
N TYR A 471 11.42 9.47 -15.01
CA TYR A 471 11.25 8.90 -16.35
C TYR A 471 10.29 9.76 -17.19
N ARG A 472 10.40 9.64 -18.52
CA ARG A 472 9.48 10.30 -19.45
C ARG A 472 8.24 9.44 -19.65
N PRO A 473 7.01 9.98 -19.50
CA PRO A 473 5.79 9.23 -19.81
C PRO A 473 5.73 8.75 -21.27
N ILE A 474 6.36 9.52 -22.18
CA ILE A 474 6.41 9.25 -23.61
C ILE A 474 7.65 8.46 -24.06
N THR A 475 8.33 7.75 -23.15
CA THR A 475 9.48 6.90 -23.51
C THR A 475 9.05 5.84 -24.54
N PRO A 476 9.71 5.77 -25.71
CA PRO A 476 9.45 4.76 -26.73
C PRO A 476 9.54 3.34 -26.15
N VAL A 477 8.63 2.43 -26.54
CA VAL A 477 8.50 1.08 -25.95
C VAL A 477 9.80 0.27 -26.00
N ASP A 478 10.61 0.46 -27.03
CA ASP A 478 11.92 -0.17 -27.20
C ASP A 478 13.00 0.37 -26.25
N GLN A 479 12.81 1.58 -25.70
CA GLN A 479 13.71 2.19 -24.72
C GLN A 479 13.25 1.97 -23.26
N GLN A 480 11.99 1.57 -23.05
CA GLN A 480 11.41 1.42 -21.72
C GLN A 480 12.19 0.44 -20.84
N PHE A 481 12.68 -0.70 -21.35
CA PHE A 481 13.48 -1.62 -20.54
C PHE A 481 14.82 -1.01 -20.09
N LYS A 482 15.49 -0.24 -20.96
CA LYS A 482 16.73 0.47 -20.61
C LYS A 482 16.48 1.52 -19.53
N GLU A 483 15.42 2.31 -19.69
CA GLU A 483 15.03 3.29 -18.67
C GLU A 483 14.64 2.59 -17.37
N PHE A 484 13.87 1.49 -17.43
CA PHE A 484 13.51 0.69 -16.25
C PHE A 484 14.74 0.26 -15.47
N LEU A 485 15.79 -0.19 -16.16
CA LEU A 485 17.05 -0.54 -15.53
C LEU A 485 17.74 0.66 -14.91
N ARG A 486 17.68 1.85 -15.53
CA ARG A 486 18.28 3.05 -14.96
C ARG A 486 17.75 3.33 -13.55
N PHE A 487 16.44 3.24 -13.33
CA PHE A 487 15.83 3.59 -12.04
C PHE A 487 15.44 2.44 -11.11
N ASN A 488 14.97 1.29 -11.61
CA ASN A 488 14.67 0.11 -10.77
C ASN A 488 15.79 -0.93 -10.76
N GLY A 489 16.72 -0.86 -11.72
CA GLY A 489 17.86 -1.77 -11.80
C GLY A 489 19.13 -1.23 -11.14
N HIS A 490 19.02 -0.28 -10.20
CA HIS A 490 20.15 0.40 -9.55
C HIS A 490 21.16 0.99 -10.55
N GLY A 491 20.67 1.54 -11.67
CA GLY A 491 21.50 2.28 -12.62
C GLY A 491 21.87 3.67 -12.13
N GLU A 492 21.05 4.23 -11.25
CA GLU A 492 21.23 5.47 -10.48
C GLU A 492 20.81 5.21 -9.03
N TYR A 493 21.30 6.04 -8.11
CA TYR A 493 20.75 6.07 -6.75
C TYR A 493 19.41 6.81 -6.75
N ASN A 494 18.54 6.44 -5.82
CA ASN A 494 17.23 7.04 -5.65
C ASN A 494 17.14 7.72 -4.28
N TYR A 495 16.72 8.99 -4.24
CA TYR A 495 16.54 9.70 -2.98
C TYR A 495 15.58 8.97 -2.03
N ARG A 496 14.58 8.25 -2.55
CA ARG A 496 13.63 7.49 -1.71
C ARG A 496 14.28 6.38 -0.90
N GLU A 497 15.41 5.85 -1.38
CA GLU A 497 16.19 4.83 -0.68
C GLU A 497 17.26 5.47 0.22
N LEU A 498 17.87 6.57 -0.23
CA LEU A 498 18.99 7.21 0.49
C LEU A 498 18.56 8.16 1.61
N ASP A 499 17.48 8.91 1.43
CA ASP A 499 17.06 9.93 2.38
C ASP A 499 16.68 9.35 3.75
N PRO A 500 16.04 8.16 3.88
CA PRO A 500 15.83 7.52 5.18
C PRO A 500 17.13 7.18 5.92
N ILE A 501 18.15 6.71 5.19
CA ILE A 501 19.48 6.39 5.76
C ILE A 501 20.20 7.68 6.18
N THR A 502 20.07 8.72 5.37
CA THR A 502 20.62 10.06 5.67
C THR A 502 19.95 10.65 6.90
N LEU A 503 18.61 10.57 7.00
CA LEU A 503 17.83 11.00 8.16
C LEU A 503 18.28 10.29 9.44
N GLU A 504 18.37 8.96 9.43
CA GLU A 504 18.84 8.18 10.59
C GLU A 504 20.22 8.64 11.04
N SER A 505 21.13 8.84 10.09
CA SER A 505 22.51 9.23 10.37
C SER A 505 22.59 10.63 10.98
N LEU A 506 21.80 11.58 10.46
CA LEU A 506 21.73 12.95 11.00
C LEU A 506 21.08 12.99 12.39
N ILE A 507 20.07 12.15 12.65
CA ILE A 507 19.45 12.03 13.97
C ILE A 507 20.47 11.59 15.02
N LEU A 508 21.25 10.55 14.70
CA LEU A 508 22.29 10.02 15.60
C LEU A 508 23.45 11.00 15.77
N TRP A 509 23.88 11.65 14.69
CA TRP A 509 24.90 12.69 14.75
C TRP A 509 24.45 13.86 15.65
N ALA A 510 23.18 14.26 15.59
CA ALA A 510 22.64 15.34 16.40
C ALA A 510 22.49 14.99 17.89
N GLU A 511 22.56 13.72 18.29
CA GLU A 511 22.54 13.34 19.71
C GLU A 511 23.83 13.79 20.42
N ASP A 512 24.97 13.68 19.75
CA ASP A 512 26.28 14.05 20.29
C ASP A 512 26.75 15.44 19.83
N HIS A 513 26.40 15.84 18.60
CA HIS A 513 26.89 17.06 17.95
C HIS A 513 25.76 17.86 17.26
N PRO A 514 24.78 18.38 18.01
CA PRO A 514 23.61 19.06 17.44
C PRO A 514 23.95 20.28 16.57
N GLN A 515 25.00 21.03 16.93
CA GLN A 515 25.43 22.22 16.18
C GLN A 515 26.00 21.88 14.80
N GLU A 516 26.75 20.78 14.69
CA GLU A 516 27.30 20.32 13.40
C GLU A 516 26.16 19.94 12.45
N VAL A 517 25.12 19.27 12.97
CA VAL A 517 23.93 18.89 12.17
C VAL A 517 23.10 20.11 11.77
N GLU A 518 22.88 21.07 12.68
CA GLU A 518 22.19 22.32 12.35
C GLU A 518 22.90 23.07 11.20
N GLN A 519 24.23 23.18 11.29
CA GLN A 519 25.05 23.77 10.23
C GLN A 519 24.94 22.99 8.93
N GLN A 520 24.96 21.66 9.01
CA GLN A 520 24.86 20.79 7.85
C GLN A 520 23.52 20.92 7.14
N LEU A 521 22.41 20.94 7.88
CA LEU A 521 21.09 21.15 7.33
C LEU A 521 20.98 22.52 6.65
N ALA A 522 21.60 23.56 7.21
CA ALA A 522 21.66 24.88 6.58
C ALA A 522 22.44 24.87 5.24
N LEU A 523 23.55 24.14 5.16
CA LEU A 523 24.31 23.96 3.91
C LEU A 523 23.52 23.16 2.88
N MET A 524 22.91 22.04 3.30
CA MET A 524 22.05 21.21 2.46
C MET A 524 20.88 22.02 1.89
N TRP A 525 20.27 22.89 2.70
CA TRP A 525 19.20 23.78 2.25
C TRP A 525 19.67 24.74 1.16
N ARG A 526 20.82 25.40 1.37
CA ARG A 526 21.41 26.32 0.38
C ARG A 526 21.75 25.65 -0.95
N SER A 527 22.01 24.35 -0.94
CA SER A 527 22.34 23.60 -2.16
C SER A 527 21.10 23.18 -2.96
N ILE A 528 19.98 22.91 -2.28
CA ILE A 528 18.76 22.37 -2.91
C ILE A 528 17.66 23.42 -3.13
N GLU A 529 17.76 24.61 -2.52
CA GLU A 529 16.75 25.66 -2.62
C GLU A 529 16.37 25.92 -4.09
N PRO A 530 15.12 25.64 -4.51
CA PRO A 530 14.75 25.72 -5.91
C PRO A 530 14.45 27.16 -6.32
N ASP A 531 14.87 27.52 -7.54
CA ASP A 531 14.44 28.76 -8.17
C ASP A 531 12.97 28.70 -8.64
N ASN A 532 12.47 29.86 -9.10
CA ASN A 532 11.11 29.99 -9.60
C ASN A 532 10.80 29.10 -10.81
N ASN A 533 11.78 28.73 -11.62
CA ASN A 533 11.56 27.92 -12.81
C ASN A 533 11.44 26.43 -12.47
N ILE A 534 12.30 25.91 -11.59
CA ILE A 534 12.20 24.53 -11.09
C ILE A 534 10.87 24.32 -10.35
N LEU A 535 10.39 25.32 -9.61
CA LEU A 535 9.09 25.26 -8.92
C LEU A 535 7.87 25.12 -9.86
N LYS A 536 8.01 25.50 -11.15
CA LYS A 536 6.95 25.31 -12.17
C LYS A 536 6.83 23.84 -12.58
N VAL A 537 7.88 23.03 -12.39
CA VAL A 537 7.92 21.62 -12.74
C VAL A 537 7.41 20.79 -11.56
N ASN A 538 6.14 20.34 -11.66
CA ASN A 538 5.43 19.69 -10.56
C ASN A 538 6.20 18.50 -9.93
N PHE A 539 6.75 17.60 -10.75
CA PHE A 539 7.42 16.40 -10.22
C PHE A 539 8.72 16.74 -9.49
N LEU A 540 9.53 17.67 -10.03
CA LEU A 540 10.78 18.13 -9.38
C LEU A 540 10.47 18.87 -8.08
N ARG A 541 9.53 19.82 -8.10
CA ARG A 541 9.08 20.52 -6.89
C ARG A 541 8.66 19.53 -5.81
N ASN A 542 7.81 18.57 -6.15
CA ASN A 542 7.31 17.59 -5.19
C ASN A 542 8.43 16.70 -4.64
N ALA A 543 9.37 16.29 -5.48
CA ALA A 543 10.52 15.52 -5.03
C ALA A 543 11.40 16.34 -4.07
N ILE A 544 11.75 17.58 -4.42
CA ILE A 544 12.51 18.48 -3.53
C ILE A 544 11.82 18.63 -2.17
N PHE A 545 10.49 18.81 -2.16
CA PHE A 545 9.73 18.94 -0.92
C PHE A 545 9.74 17.64 -0.11
N GLU A 546 9.61 16.49 -0.76
CA GLU A 546 9.69 15.16 -0.13
C GLU A 546 11.06 14.94 0.53
N ARG A 547 12.15 15.28 -0.17
CA ARG A 547 13.52 15.19 0.35
C ARG A 547 13.74 16.09 1.55
N CYS A 548 13.38 17.37 1.44
CA CYS A 548 13.53 18.34 2.53
C CYS A 548 12.69 17.93 3.73
N THR A 549 11.46 17.47 3.50
CA THR A 549 10.56 17.02 4.57
C THR A 549 11.08 15.77 5.27
N THR A 550 11.71 14.85 4.54
CA THR A 550 12.30 13.63 5.10
C THR A 550 13.57 13.95 5.88
N VAL A 551 14.57 14.54 5.22
CA VAL A 551 15.92 14.65 5.78
C VAL A 551 16.02 15.74 6.85
N PHE A 552 15.34 16.88 6.68
CA PHE A 552 15.45 17.97 7.65
C PHE A 552 14.67 17.69 8.94
N ALA A 553 13.77 16.70 8.93
CA ALA A 553 13.12 16.22 10.14
C ALA A 553 14.12 15.71 11.21
N ALA A 554 15.40 15.51 10.85
CA ALA A 554 16.49 15.26 11.79
C ALA A 554 16.63 16.36 12.86
N ASP A 555 16.33 17.62 12.53
CA ASP A 555 16.23 18.73 13.49
C ASP A 555 14.89 19.48 13.30
N PRO A 556 13.90 19.25 14.19
CA PRO A 556 12.59 19.89 14.08
C PRO A 556 12.63 21.42 14.09
N ASN A 557 13.60 22.03 14.77
CA ASN A 557 13.71 23.48 14.84
C ASN A 557 14.29 24.03 13.54
N SER A 558 15.43 23.51 13.07
CA SER A 558 16.05 23.92 11.80
C SER A 558 15.12 23.68 10.62
N PHE A 559 14.38 22.57 10.63
CA PHE A 559 13.34 22.28 9.64
C PHE A 559 12.27 23.39 9.60
N ASN A 560 11.75 23.77 10.77
CA ASN A 560 10.69 24.75 10.88
C ASN A 560 11.17 26.17 10.54
N THR A 561 12.34 26.58 11.05
CA THR A 561 12.89 27.92 10.84
C THR A 561 13.53 28.11 9.47
N GLY A 562 13.94 27.01 8.81
CA GLY A 562 14.52 26.99 7.47
C GLY A 562 13.46 26.70 6.40
N PHE A 563 13.26 25.42 6.08
CA PHE A 563 12.41 24.99 4.96
C PHE A 563 10.94 25.42 5.10
N VAL A 564 10.32 25.19 6.26
CA VAL A 564 8.89 25.51 6.45
C VAL A 564 8.66 27.02 6.40
N LYS A 565 9.55 27.81 7.00
CA LYS A 565 9.52 29.28 6.91
C LYS A 565 9.66 29.76 5.46
N TRP A 566 10.62 29.22 4.71
CA TRP A 566 10.78 29.56 3.29
C TRP A 566 9.52 29.19 2.49
N LEU A 567 8.95 28.00 2.71
CA LEU A 567 7.74 27.55 2.04
C LEU A 567 6.58 28.52 2.30
N LYS A 568 6.46 28.99 3.54
CA LYS A 568 5.48 30.00 3.94
C LYS A 568 5.68 31.27 3.12
N GLU A 569 6.86 31.87 3.17
CA GLU A 569 7.16 33.14 2.49
C GLU A 569 6.97 33.03 0.96
N LYS A 570 7.39 31.91 0.37
CA LYS A 570 7.47 31.73 -1.08
C LYS A 570 6.17 31.29 -1.74
N LEU A 571 5.40 30.40 -1.10
CA LEU A 571 4.26 29.71 -1.74
C LEU A 571 2.96 29.76 -0.95
N VAL A 572 2.97 30.21 0.32
CA VAL A 572 1.75 30.41 1.11
C VAL A 572 1.40 31.90 1.20
N ASP A 573 2.35 32.74 1.58
CA ASP A 573 2.15 34.20 1.65
C ASP A 573 2.19 34.83 0.25
N SER A 574 2.85 34.14 -0.69
CA SER A 574 3.02 34.54 -2.08
C SER A 574 2.43 33.49 -3.03
N SER A 575 2.43 33.78 -4.32
CA SER A 575 2.06 32.84 -5.38
C SER A 575 3.03 32.92 -6.54
N LEU A 576 3.38 31.77 -7.11
CA LEU A 576 4.18 31.70 -8.33
C LEU A 576 3.24 31.72 -9.54
N ILE A 577 3.37 32.72 -10.40
CA ILE A 577 2.51 32.92 -11.57
C ILE A 577 3.36 32.90 -12.84
N TRP A 578 2.94 32.16 -13.86
CA TRP A 578 3.56 32.19 -15.19
C TRP A 578 2.53 31.90 -16.29
N GLN A 579 2.90 32.16 -17.54
CA GLN A 579 2.07 31.90 -18.71
C GLN A 579 2.72 30.84 -19.59
N ALA A 580 1.95 29.84 -20.03
CA ALA A 580 2.37 28.92 -21.08
C ALA A 580 1.30 28.90 -22.18
N GLY A 581 1.67 29.43 -23.35
CA GLY A 581 0.72 29.70 -24.43
C GLY A 581 -0.36 30.69 -24.00
N LYS A 582 -1.62 30.27 -24.04
CA LYS A 582 -2.79 31.09 -23.63
C LYS A 582 -3.23 30.85 -22.18
N THR A 583 -2.59 29.92 -21.47
CA THR A 583 -2.98 29.55 -20.12
C THR A 583 -2.05 30.20 -19.10
N GLN A 584 -2.63 30.90 -18.12
CA GLN A 584 -1.93 31.37 -16.94
C GLN A 584 -1.99 30.28 -15.87
N TYR A 585 -0.82 29.89 -15.36
CA TYR A 585 -0.67 28.93 -14.27
C TYR A 585 -0.32 29.69 -13.00
N THR A 586 -0.92 29.27 -11.89
CA THR A 586 -0.63 29.80 -10.55
C THR A 586 -0.37 28.63 -9.62
N VAL A 587 0.75 28.69 -8.89
CA VAL A 587 1.05 27.76 -7.79
C VAL A 587 0.99 28.55 -6.50
N HIS A 588 0.09 28.11 -5.62
CA HIS A 588 -0.14 28.69 -4.31
C HIS A 588 -0.60 27.55 -3.37
N TYR A 589 -0.04 27.50 -2.18
CA TYR A 589 -0.31 26.48 -1.18
C TYR A 589 -1.22 27.06 -0.09
N PRO A 590 -2.16 26.26 0.46
CA PRO A 590 -2.96 26.70 1.60
C PRO A 590 -2.07 26.83 2.86
N GLU A 591 -2.50 27.62 3.85
CA GLU A 591 -1.76 27.77 5.12
C GLU A 591 -1.54 26.43 5.86
N THR A 592 -2.45 25.47 5.65
CA THR A 592 -2.35 24.11 6.21
C THR A 592 -1.22 23.28 5.62
N ALA A 593 -0.59 23.72 4.53
CA ALA A 593 0.57 23.07 3.94
C ALA A 593 1.75 23.02 4.92
N LEU A 594 1.93 24.04 5.77
CA LEU A 594 3.01 24.10 6.75
C LEU A 594 2.88 22.99 7.80
N ALA A 595 1.67 22.83 8.36
CA ALA A 595 1.36 21.72 9.27
C ALA A 595 1.52 20.35 8.56
N THR A 596 1.09 20.25 7.29
CA THR A 596 1.26 19.03 6.48
C THR A 596 2.73 18.62 6.33
N MET A 597 3.63 19.56 6.05
CA MET A 597 5.07 19.26 5.95
C MET A 597 5.65 18.78 7.29
N CYS A 598 5.26 19.42 8.41
CA CYS A 598 5.67 18.99 9.74
C CYS A 598 5.19 17.57 10.07
N LEU A 599 3.93 17.24 9.78
CA LEU A 599 3.40 15.89 10.01
C LEU A 599 4.04 14.84 9.10
N ARG A 600 4.40 15.20 7.86
CA ARG A 600 5.18 14.31 6.98
C ARG A 600 6.60 14.06 7.53
N GLY A 601 7.25 15.07 8.09
CA GLY A 601 8.52 14.87 8.80
C GLY A 601 8.36 13.98 10.04
N ALA A 602 7.24 14.12 10.76
CA ALA A 602 6.92 13.23 11.88
C ALA A 602 6.72 11.77 11.43
N ILE A 603 6.08 11.53 10.28
CA ILE A 603 5.98 10.20 9.67
C ILE A 603 7.37 9.62 9.38
N ALA A 604 8.28 10.43 8.81
CA ALA A 604 9.63 9.99 8.47
C ALA A 604 10.46 9.60 9.70
N THR A 605 10.23 10.27 10.84
CA THR A 605 10.98 10.07 12.09
C THR A 605 10.34 9.08 13.06
N GLN A 606 9.13 8.60 12.77
CA GLN A 606 8.30 7.88 13.75
C GLN A 606 8.96 6.63 14.36
N ASN A 607 9.76 5.92 13.57
CA ASN A 607 10.45 4.69 13.97
C ASN A 607 11.91 4.93 14.39
N LEU A 608 12.41 6.16 14.22
CA LEU A 608 13.81 6.53 14.48
C LEU A 608 13.95 7.30 15.80
N SER A 609 13.05 8.26 16.04
CA SER A 609 13.13 9.14 17.21
C SER A 609 11.72 9.61 17.63
N PRO A 610 11.10 8.95 18.63
CA PRO A 610 9.80 9.36 19.15
C PRO A 610 9.78 10.82 19.65
N SER A 611 10.89 11.30 20.23
CA SER A 611 11.03 12.68 20.69
C SER A 611 10.94 13.69 19.54
N ARG A 612 11.63 13.44 18.43
CA ARG A 612 11.59 14.32 17.24
C ARG A 612 10.23 14.25 16.54
N ARG A 613 9.65 13.05 16.42
CA ARG A 613 8.28 12.85 15.92
C ARG A 613 7.29 13.69 16.71
N ASP A 614 7.29 13.55 18.03
CA ASP A 614 6.38 14.29 18.91
C ASP A 614 6.60 15.79 18.82
N LYS A 615 7.86 16.24 18.72
CA LYS A 615 8.18 17.66 18.54
C LYS A 615 7.68 18.22 17.21
N LEU A 616 7.77 17.45 16.13
CA LEU A 616 7.23 17.83 14.82
C LEU A 616 5.70 17.90 14.83
N VAL A 617 5.01 16.98 15.52
CA VAL A 617 3.55 17.06 15.75
C VAL A 617 3.19 18.30 16.57
N GLU A 618 3.92 18.57 17.66
CA GLU A 618 3.73 19.76 18.48
C GLU A 618 3.88 21.02 17.61
N ILE A 619 4.97 21.16 16.84
CA ILE A 619 5.18 22.30 15.93
C ILE A 619 4.02 22.43 14.93
N ALA A 620 3.64 21.33 14.28
CA ALA A 620 2.56 21.32 13.29
C ALA A 620 1.27 21.91 13.85
N LEU A 621 0.88 21.49 15.06
CA LEU A 621 -0.43 21.80 15.63
C LEU A 621 -0.45 23.08 16.47
N THR A 622 0.70 23.51 17.01
CA THR A 622 0.81 24.70 17.88
C THR A 622 1.25 25.96 17.12
N GLN A 623 2.02 25.81 16.03
CA GLN A 623 2.59 26.95 15.31
C GLN A 623 1.93 27.22 13.97
N HIS A 624 1.30 26.21 13.35
CA HIS A 624 0.74 26.32 12.00
C HIS A 624 -0.78 26.07 11.96
N PRO A 625 -1.52 26.78 11.10
CA PRO A 625 -2.94 26.50 10.88
C PRO A 625 -3.15 25.04 10.49
N SER A 626 -4.13 24.41 11.12
CA SER A 626 -4.44 22.99 10.96
C SER A 626 -5.95 22.79 10.82
N VAL A 627 -6.31 21.61 10.35
CA VAL A 627 -7.69 21.15 10.14
C VAL A 627 -7.84 19.75 10.73
N ASP A 628 -9.07 19.30 10.97
CA ASP A 628 -9.33 18.03 11.68
C ASP A 628 -8.60 16.82 11.08
N ASN A 629 -8.48 16.69 9.76
CA ASN A 629 -7.75 15.58 9.14
C ASN A 629 -6.25 15.60 9.47
N LEU A 630 -5.65 16.79 9.63
CA LEU A 630 -4.27 16.93 10.10
C LEU A 630 -4.16 16.72 11.61
N GLY A 631 -5.16 17.15 12.38
CA GLY A 631 -5.26 16.84 13.81
C GLY A 631 -5.37 15.33 14.08
N GLU A 632 -6.12 14.63 13.24
CA GLU A 632 -6.25 13.17 13.25
C GLU A 632 -4.91 12.49 12.98
N LEU A 633 -4.21 12.88 11.91
CA LEU A 633 -2.87 12.35 11.60
C LEU A 633 -1.88 12.65 12.73
N GLY A 634 -1.89 13.87 13.27
CA GLY A 634 -1.04 14.26 14.39
C GLY A 634 -1.28 13.41 15.65
N ALA A 635 -2.55 13.13 15.97
CA ALA A 635 -2.92 12.26 17.08
C ALA A 635 -2.46 10.82 16.86
N GLN A 636 -2.62 10.28 15.64
CA GLN A 636 -2.16 8.93 15.31
C GLN A 636 -0.65 8.80 15.52
N LEU A 637 0.13 9.77 15.03
CA LEU A 637 1.59 9.78 15.18
C LEU A 637 2.01 9.95 16.63
N TYR A 638 1.40 10.88 17.36
CA TYR A 638 1.74 11.15 18.75
C TYR A 638 1.41 9.97 19.68
N ASN A 639 0.26 9.31 19.48
CA ASN A 639 -0.20 8.23 20.35
C ASN A 639 0.59 6.92 20.14
N THR A 640 1.33 6.75 19.04
CA THR A 640 2.17 5.57 18.82
C THR A 640 3.19 5.38 19.95
N GLY A 641 3.11 4.24 20.65
CA GLY A 641 3.95 3.90 21.79
C GLY A 641 3.49 4.51 23.12
N LYS A 642 2.32 5.14 23.17
CA LYS A 642 1.69 5.71 24.37
C LYS A 642 0.47 4.90 24.79
N THR A 643 -0.14 5.32 25.89
CA THR A 643 -1.39 4.72 26.39
C THR A 643 -2.52 4.90 25.36
N LEU A 644 -3.11 3.79 24.93
CA LEU A 644 -4.27 3.80 24.03
C LEU A 644 -5.46 4.50 24.67
N LEU A 645 -6.29 5.14 23.83
CA LEU A 645 -7.48 5.88 24.27
C LEU A 645 -7.17 7.01 25.28
N ASP A 646 -6.01 7.64 25.17
CA ASP A 646 -5.70 8.92 25.80
C ASP A 646 -6.15 10.06 24.88
N ILE A 647 -7.36 10.57 25.14
CA ILE A 647 -8.09 11.45 24.22
C ILE A 647 -7.76 12.95 24.41
N GLU A 648 -6.98 13.30 25.43
CA GLU A 648 -6.64 14.68 25.73
C GLU A 648 -5.54 15.21 24.80
N ILE A 649 -5.63 16.49 24.44
CA ILE A 649 -4.56 17.15 23.69
C ILE A 649 -3.55 17.70 24.72
N PRO A 650 -2.28 17.29 24.67
CA PRO A 650 -1.26 17.69 25.65
C PRO A 650 -0.83 19.17 25.56
N TRP A 651 -1.23 19.90 24.51
CA TRP A 651 -0.85 21.29 24.27
C TRP A 651 -1.99 22.12 23.68
N LYS A 652 -1.86 23.45 23.80
CA LYS A 652 -2.75 24.40 23.16
C LYS A 652 -2.45 24.49 21.66
N THR A 653 -3.43 24.16 20.83
CA THR A 653 -3.30 24.18 19.37
C THR A 653 -3.61 25.55 18.79
N LYS A 654 -3.07 25.84 17.59
CA LYS A 654 -3.33 27.06 16.83
C LYS A 654 -4.73 27.08 16.21
N SER A 655 -5.25 25.91 15.87
CA SER A 655 -6.58 25.71 15.28
C SER A 655 -7.41 24.79 16.18
N GLU A 656 -8.74 24.88 16.10
CA GLU A 656 -9.64 23.92 16.76
C GLU A 656 -9.62 22.60 15.98
N ILE A 657 -9.00 21.57 16.56
CA ILE A 657 -8.77 20.26 15.92
C ILE A 657 -9.17 19.08 16.83
N ALA A 658 -9.98 19.34 17.86
CA ALA A 658 -10.27 18.35 18.89
C ALA A 658 -11.07 17.15 18.35
N ASP A 659 -11.95 17.37 17.37
CA ASP A 659 -12.67 16.30 16.68
C ASP A 659 -11.71 15.41 15.87
N GLY A 660 -10.79 16.03 15.12
CA GLY A 660 -9.69 15.34 14.45
C GLY A 660 -8.82 14.54 15.42
N TRP A 661 -8.35 15.17 16.49
CA TRP A 661 -7.46 14.55 17.47
C TRP A 661 -8.07 13.27 18.05
N GLN A 662 -9.29 13.36 18.60
CA GLN A 662 -9.96 12.20 19.19
C GLN A 662 -10.24 11.10 18.17
N MET A 663 -10.54 11.46 16.91
CA MET A 663 -10.66 10.48 15.82
C MET A 663 -9.37 9.70 15.62
N GLY A 664 -8.22 10.38 15.65
CA GLY A 664 -6.91 9.74 15.46
C GLY A 664 -6.57 8.79 16.60
N ILE A 665 -6.82 9.21 17.85
CA ILE A 665 -6.66 8.36 19.04
C ILE A 665 -7.53 7.10 18.95
N VAL A 666 -8.81 7.25 18.57
CA VAL A 666 -9.73 6.12 18.42
C VAL A 666 -9.27 5.18 17.31
N LYS A 667 -8.90 5.70 16.14
CA LYS A 667 -8.42 4.90 15.00
C LYS A 667 -7.21 4.04 15.35
N ASN A 668 -6.25 4.60 16.09
CA ASN A 668 -5.09 3.86 16.57
C ASN A 668 -5.42 2.71 17.52
N ALA A 669 -6.53 2.78 18.26
CA ALA A 669 -6.91 1.75 19.21
C ALA A 669 -7.79 0.64 18.60
N ILE A 670 -8.35 0.85 17.40
CA ILE A 670 -9.26 -0.11 16.77
C ILE A 670 -8.61 -1.49 16.59
N PRO A 671 -7.41 -1.65 15.98
CA PRO A 671 -6.84 -2.98 15.73
C PRO A 671 -6.74 -3.83 17.00
N GLU A 672 -6.28 -3.25 18.10
CA GLU A 672 -6.12 -3.88 19.40
C GLU A 672 -7.47 -4.21 20.04
N ILE A 673 -8.46 -3.31 19.92
CA ILE A 673 -9.84 -3.59 20.34
C ILE A 673 -10.39 -4.80 19.57
N LEU A 674 -10.23 -4.83 18.25
CA LEU A 674 -10.75 -5.93 17.42
C LEU A 674 -10.04 -7.25 17.73
N GLN A 675 -8.73 -7.21 17.99
CA GLN A 675 -7.96 -8.37 18.40
C GLN A 675 -8.46 -8.93 19.74
N GLU A 676 -8.68 -8.07 20.74
CA GLU A 676 -9.22 -8.46 22.05
C GLU A 676 -10.61 -9.08 21.91
N VAL A 677 -11.49 -8.47 21.11
CA VAL A 677 -12.84 -9.01 20.83
C VAL A 677 -12.76 -10.39 20.15
N ALA A 678 -11.89 -10.55 19.15
CA ALA A 678 -11.72 -11.84 18.46
C ALA A 678 -11.15 -12.94 19.38
N GLN A 679 -10.25 -12.60 20.30
CA GLN A 679 -9.63 -13.53 21.24
C GLN A 679 -10.58 -13.95 22.38
N SER A 680 -11.44 -13.04 22.84
CA SER A 680 -12.44 -13.32 23.89
C SER A 680 -13.45 -14.41 23.50
N LYS A 681 -13.67 -14.62 22.20
CA LYS A 681 -14.53 -15.70 21.68
C LYS A 681 -13.82 -17.07 21.63
N VAL A 682 -12.51 -17.09 21.45
CA VAL A 682 -11.69 -18.34 21.37
C VAL A 682 -11.39 -18.91 22.76
N SER A 683 -11.38 -18.06 23.78
CA SER A 683 -11.12 -18.45 25.18
C SER A 683 -12.39 -18.83 25.95
N GLY A 684 -13.54 -18.84 25.28
CA GLY A 684 -14.84 -19.26 25.82
C GLY A 684 -15.29 -20.68 25.40
N GLU A 685 -14.37 -21.53 24.93
CA GLU A 685 -14.60 -22.99 24.80
C GLU A 685 -14.29 -23.74 26.10
#